data_AF-A0A960JD38-F1
#
_entry.id   AF-A0A960JD38-F1
#
_cell.length_a   1.000
_cell.length_b   1.000
_cell.length_c   1.000
_cell.angle_alpha   90.00
_cell.angle_beta   90.00
_cell.angle_gamma   90.00
#
_symmetry.space_group_name_H-M   'P 1'
#
loop_
_entity.id
_entity.type
_entity.pdbx_description
1 polymer ?
#
loop_
_entity_poly.entity_id
_entity_poly.type
_entity_poly.pdbx_seq_one_letter_code
_entity_poly.pdbx_strand_id
1 'polypeptide(L)'
;QAKRGLTSLFGRKAPSPRAAVICLEAERLLKGGSEDALAASARMLHGKLSVLSQALGVNLPVYVLVTKCDRVTFFGDFVANLSDEEARQVFGATLELRNPGSEGVYGEAETRRVTEAFNDLFHALCDKRPPYLAREHDQHKQGGVYEFPREFRKLRGSLVRFLVDLCRPSQLQAGPILRGFYFSGVRPVVVEEQVAAPRAGRQSGGSAVATGIFELHGDEGRVAPPEVRRRRVPQWTFLGKLFGEVLLGDEGARGTGAASVQARILRRALMGLAAGLLLIWCAGMTLSYFNNRDLQAEVLDAARGIGFTEGGGAAEALPSLDALQRLDRLRSAVGTLSEYQRDGAPLRYRWGIYAGNRMYPPARQIYFNRFHQVLFGATQASMLEWLRSLPAKPGPDDEYKPSYDTLKAYLMTTSHHEKTTRDFLSPLLLERWKGGREVDPERLALAARQFDFYSDELLIENPFEETNDEEAVARARRYLAQFNAMERLYQALLAQAAAQAPTVNFNKQFPGSDGYVVNNRDISGAFTVKGWEFMDAALKKAKEFFGGERWVLGDEAVDSIDPAALEPELRARYQADFLGNWREYLNNSAVVRYRSVSDAAKKLSQLSGNQSHLLALFCLGSMNTNVGDEKLKEAFQPLHVVTPPGSCEQQYIADSNRNYMGGLVSLQTSMDRVAQAGNSADEGLVEQTMNDATNALRAAAQTAQDFQVDREGGVNRLTQKLMEDPIRYAEGMLGRLGPAQVNSGGKAMCDE
;
A
#
# COMPACT_ATOMS: atom_id res chain seq x y z
N GLN A 1 3.93 11.67 -54.52
CA GLN A 1 2.54 11.99 -54.14
C GLN A 1 2.10 11.41 -52.77
N ALA A 2 3.01 10.95 -51.89
CA ALA A 2 2.65 10.27 -50.63
C ALA A 2 2.48 11.17 -49.39
N LYS A 3 2.76 12.48 -49.46
CA LYS A 3 2.63 13.41 -48.32
C LYS A 3 1.29 14.14 -48.21
N ARG A 4 0.33 13.88 -49.10
CA ARG A 4 -1.03 14.49 -49.05
C ARG A 4 -2.10 13.62 -48.38
N GLY A 5 -1.76 12.41 -47.91
CA GLY A 5 -2.72 11.47 -47.32
C GLY A 5 -3.05 11.70 -45.83
N LEU A 6 -2.25 12.49 -45.10
CA LEU A 6 -2.39 12.63 -43.64
C LEU A 6 -3.17 13.88 -43.22
N THR A 7 -3.29 14.91 -44.06
CA THR A 7 -4.02 16.13 -43.75
C THR A 7 -5.54 16.04 -43.97
N SER A 8 -6.06 14.94 -44.55
CA SER A 8 -7.50 14.74 -44.69
C SER A 8 -8.17 14.05 -43.51
N LEU A 9 -7.40 13.59 -42.51
CA LEU A 9 -7.95 12.90 -41.32
C LEU A 9 -8.50 13.87 -40.26
N PHE A 10 -8.13 15.15 -40.31
CA PHE A 10 -8.56 16.18 -39.33
C PHE A 10 -9.22 17.41 -39.97
N GLY A 11 -9.52 17.36 -41.27
CA GLY A 11 -10.18 18.46 -41.98
C GLY A 11 -11.69 18.42 -41.83
N ARG A 12 -12.24 19.33 -41.01
CA ARG A 12 -13.68 19.59 -40.78
C ARG A 12 -14.37 20.23 -42.00
N LYS A 13 -14.07 19.79 -43.23
CA LYS A 13 -14.78 20.21 -44.45
C LYS A 13 -15.75 19.10 -44.85
N ALA A 14 -17.04 19.43 -44.88
CA ALA A 14 -18.08 18.53 -45.34
C ALA A 14 -17.68 17.93 -46.70
N PRO A 15 -17.81 16.59 -46.87
CA PRO A 15 -17.46 15.95 -48.14
C PRO A 15 -18.25 16.60 -49.27
N SER A 16 -17.59 16.81 -50.42
CA SER A 16 -18.25 17.29 -51.63
C SER A 16 -19.44 16.37 -51.98
N PRO A 17 -20.60 16.92 -52.40
CA PRO A 17 -21.75 16.10 -52.77
C PRO A 17 -21.35 15.21 -53.95
N ARG A 18 -21.40 13.89 -53.74
CA ARG A 18 -21.10 12.88 -54.75
C ARG A 18 -22.42 12.28 -55.20
N ALA A 19 -22.87 12.68 -56.38
CA ALA A 19 -24.10 12.19 -56.99
C ALA A 19 -23.84 11.73 -58.42
N ALA A 20 -24.63 10.76 -58.89
CA ALA A 20 -24.64 10.37 -60.29
C ALA A 20 -25.93 10.85 -60.95
N VAL A 21 -25.81 11.46 -62.12
CA VAL A 21 -26.94 11.84 -62.97
C VAL A 21 -26.94 10.94 -64.20
N ILE A 22 -28.08 10.32 -64.47
CA ILE A 22 -28.25 9.42 -65.61
C ILE A 22 -29.27 10.02 -66.55
N CYS A 23 -28.86 10.30 -67.78
CA CYS A 23 -29.76 10.78 -68.81
C CYS A 23 -30.37 9.60 -69.58
N LEU A 24 -31.70 9.53 -69.59
CA LEU A 24 -32.48 8.56 -70.37
C LEU A 24 -33.29 9.32 -71.43
N GLU A 25 -33.47 8.75 -72.61
CA GLU A 25 -34.28 9.39 -73.66
C GLU A 25 -35.75 8.92 -73.55
N ALA A 26 -36.70 9.86 -73.57
CA ALA A 26 -38.14 9.56 -73.44
C ALA A 26 -38.65 8.61 -74.55
N GLU A 27 -38.14 8.73 -75.77
CA GLU A 27 -38.53 7.91 -76.91
C GLU A 27 -38.23 6.41 -76.69
N ARG A 28 -37.16 6.09 -75.95
CA ARG A 28 -36.80 4.70 -75.63
C ARG A 28 -37.82 4.02 -74.71
N LEU A 29 -38.57 4.81 -73.93
CA LEU A 29 -39.62 4.33 -73.02
C LEU A 29 -40.96 4.09 -73.74
N LEU A 30 -41.19 4.72 -74.90
CA LEU A 30 -42.45 4.66 -75.66
C LEU A 30 -42.47 3.61 -76.77
N LYS A 31 -41.30 3.24 -77.33
CA LYS A 31 -41.22 2.25 -78.42
C LYS A 31 -41.60 0.84 -77.90
N GLY A 32 -42.68 0.26 -78.42
CA GLY A 32 -43.05 -1.14 -78.16
C GLY A 32 -41.96 -2.11 -78.66
N GLY A 33 -41.58 -3.08 -77.83
CA GLY A 33 -40.54 -4.07 -78.15
C GLY A 33 -39.11 -3.73 -77.69
N SER A 34 -38.89 -2.56 -77.07
CA SER A 34 -37.57 -2.17 -76.51
C SER A 34 -37.37 -2.58 -75.04
N GLU A 35 -38.32 -3.30 -74.43
CA GLU A 35 -38.30 -3.62 -72.98
C GLU A 35 -37.06 -4.40 -72.57
N ASP A 36 -36.65 -5.39 -73.37
CA ASP A 36 -35.45 -6.19 -73.09
C ASP A 36 -34.17 -5.36 -73.26
N ALA A 37 -34.13 -4.47 -74.24
CA ALA A 37 -33.02 -3.54 -74.46
C ALA A 37 -32.92 -2.49 -73.33
N LEU A 38 -34.06 -2.07 -72.79
CA LEU A 38 -34.14 -1.16 -71.64
C LEU A 38 -33.66 -1.85 -70.36
N ALA A 39 -34.10 -3.09 -70.12
CA ALA A 39 -33.64 -3.90 -68.99
C ALA A 39 -32.13 -4.22 -69.07
N ALA A 40 -31.61 -4.56 -70.25
CA ALA A 40 -30.17 -4.75 -70.47
C ALA A 40 -29.37 -3.46 -70.19
N SER A 41 -29.89 -2.31 -70.63
CA SER A 41 -29.28 -1.00 -70.36
C SER A 41 -29.28 -0.68 -68.86
N ALA A 42 -30.38 -0.96 -68.15
CA ALA A 42 -30.48 -0.78 -66.71
C ALA A 42 -29.45 -1.62 -65.95
N ARG A 43 -29.30 -2.90 -66.30
CA ARG A 43 -28.30 -3.80 -65.68
C ARG A 43 -26.86 -3.36 -65.97
N MET A 44 -26.56 -2.93 -67.19
CA MET A 44 -25.24 -2.41 -67.54
C MET A 44 -24.91 -1.15 -66.74
N LEU A 45 -25.85 -0.21 -66.64
CA LEU A 45 -25.68 1.02 -65.85
C LEU A 45 -25.56 0.71 -64.35
N HIS A 46 -26.39 -0.20 -63.84
CA HIS A 46 -26.29 -0.69 -62.47
C HIS A 46 -24.89 -1.24 -62.16
N GLY A 47 -24.33 -2.09 -63.03
CA GLY A 47 -22.98 -2.62 -62.87
C GLY A 47 -21.91 -1.52 -62.82
N LYS A 48 -21.98 -0.53 -63.71
CA LYS A 48 -21.05 0.62 -63.70
C LYS A 48 -21.18 1.45 -62.42
N LEU A 49 -22.41 1.72 -61.98
CA LEU A 49 -22.68 2.47 -60.75
C LEU A 49 -22.24 1.71 -59.50
N SER A 50 -22.38 0.38 -59.50
CA SER A 50 -21.92 -0.48 -58.41
C SER A 50 -20.39 -0.44 -58.30
N VAL A 51 -19.67 -0.55 -59.42
CA VAL A 51 -18.20 -0.38 -59.43
C VAL A 51 -17.80 1.02 -58.94
N LEU A 52 -18.51 2.06 -59.36
CA LEU A 52 -18.25 3.43 -58.94
C LEU A 52 -18.55 3.64 -57.44
N SER A 53 -19.65 3.07 -56.93
CA SER A 53 -20.02 3.08 -55.52
C SER A 53 -19.00 2.32 -54.66
N GLN A 54 -18.48 1.19 -55.16
CA GLN A 54 -17.42 0.42 -54.51
C GLN A 54 -16.09 1.19 -54.47
N ALA A 55 -15.68 1.80 -55.58
CA ALA A 55 -14.47 2.61 -55.65
C ALA A 55 -14.53 3.84 -54.73
N LEU A 56 -15.70 4.46 -54.61
CA LEU A 56 -15.90 5.62 -53.73
C LEU A 56 -16.20 5.25 -52.27
N GLY A 57 -16.56 3.99 -51.98
CA GLY A 57 -16.88 3.50 -50.63
C GLY A 57 -18.13 4.13 -50.00
N VAL A 58 -19.02 4.70 -50.82
CA VAL A 58 -20.25 5.39 -50.39
C VAL A 58 -21.45 4.84 -51.14
N ASN A 59 -22.61 4.81 -50.48
CA ASN A 59 -23.87 4.57 -51.18
C ASN A 59 -24.12 5.78 -52.09
N LEU A 60 -24.20 5.53 -53.40
CA LEU A 60 -24.19 6.58 -54.39
C LEU A 60 -25.63 7.03 -54.69
N PRO A 61 -26.03 8.27 -54.37
CA PRO A 61 -27.34 8.79 -54.78
C PRO A 61 -27.38 9.00 -56.29
N VAL A 62 -28.40 8.41 -56.93
CA VAL A 62 -28.61 8.43 -58.38
C VAL A 62 -29.87 9.22 -58.70
N TYR A 63 -29.72 10.21 -59.58
CA TYR A 63 -30.81 11.00 -60.15
C TYR A 63 -30.98 10.65 -61.63
N VAL A 64 -32.20 10.36 -62.05
CA VAL A 64 -32.49 9.98 -63.43
C VAL A 64 -33.18 11.14 -64.15
N LEU A 65 -32.57 11.67 -65.19
CA LEU A 65 -33.12 12.74 -66.02
C LEU A 65 -33.62 12.14 -67.34
N VAL A 66 -34.94 12.11 -67.52
CA VAL A 66 -35.59 11.76 -68.78
C VAL A 66 -35.56 12.98 -69.69
N THR A 67 -34.68 12.93 -70.69
CA THR A 67 -34.45 13.96 -71.70
C THR A 67 -35.29 13.69 -72.95
N LYS A 68 -35.38 14.71 -73.80
CA LYS A 68 -36.10 14.66 -75.09
C LYS A 68 -37.60 14.39 -74.95
N CYS A 69 -38.24 14.96 -73.91
CA CYS A 69 -39.68 14.83 -73.72
C CYS A 69 -40.50 15.47 -74.86
N ASP A 70 -39.89 16.30 -75.71
CA ASP A 70 -40.48 16.82 -76.96
C ASP A 70 -40.91 15.72 -77.94
N ARG A 71 -40.36 14.51 -77.81
CA ARG A 71 -40.74 13.35 -78.61
C ARG A 71 -42.01 12.64 -78.13
N VAL A 72 -42.52 13.00 -76.95
CA VAL A 72 -43.82 12.51 -76.47
C VAL A 72 -44.92 13.23 -77.24
N THR A 73 -45.89 12.47 -77.75
CA THR A 73 -47.02 13.02 -78.50
C THR A 73 -47.73 14.11 -77.69
N PHE A 74 -48.03 15.23 -78.34
CA PHE A 74 -48.68 16.42 -77.76
C PHE A 74 -47.88 17.19 -76.69
N PHE A 75 -46.61 16.86 -76.44
CA PHE A 75 -45.77 17.64 -75.51
C PHE A 75 -45.61 19.09 -75.97
N GLY A 76 -45.32 19.30 -77.25
CA GLY A 76 -45.12 20.63 -77.83
C GLY A 76 -46.34 21.53 -77.69
N ASP A 77 -47.53 20.97 -77.84
CA ASP A 77 -48.81 21.69 -77.70
C ASP A 77 -49.06 22.07 -76.24
N PHE A 78 -48.74 21.16 -75.30
CA PHE A 78 -48.91 21.41 -73.86
C PHE A 78 -47.97 22.50 -73.32
N VAL A 79 -46.72 22.56 -73.78
CA VAL A 79 -45.70 23.51 -73.27
C VAL A 79 -45.63 24.84 -74.03
N ALA A 80 -46.39 24.99 -75.12
CA ALA A 80 -46.35 26.15 -76.00
C ALA A 80 -46.64 27.46 -75.26
N ASN A 81 -47.68 27.47 -74.41
CA ASN A 81 -48.18 28.67 -73.72
C ASN A 81 -47.77 28.77 -72.25
N LEU A 82 -46.71 28.06 -71.83
CA LEU A 82 -46.17 28.21 -70.47
C LEU A 82 -45.47 29.57 -70.31
N SER A 83 -45.54 30.18 -69.13
CA SER A 83 -44.71 31.34 -68.82
C SER A 83 -43.23 30.94 -68.70
N ASP A 84 -42.31 31.92 -68.73
CA ASP A 84 -40.89 31.65 -68.52
C ASP A 84 -40.57 31.11 -67.12
N GLU A 85 -41.39 31.45 -66.11
CA GLU A 85 -41.25 30.91 -64.76
C GLU A 85 -41.72 29.46 -64.68
N GLU A 86 -42.88 29.15 -65.29
CA GLU A 86 -43.42 27.79 -65.40
C GLU A 86 -42.47 26.88 -66.19
N ALA A 87 -41.85 27.39 -67.26
CA ALA A 87 -40.87 26.66 -68.05
C ALA A 87 -39.56 26.36 -67.29
N ARG A 88 -39.24 27.12 -66.23
CA ARG A 88 -38.04 26.91 -65.39
C ARG A 88 -38.31 26.02 -64.17
N GLN A 89 -39.57 25.80 -63.81
CA GLN A 89 -39.97 24.96 -62.69
C GLN A 89 -39.52 23.51 -62.88
N VAL A 90 -39.13 22.82 -61.82
CA VAL A 90 -38.71 21.41 -61.92
C VAL A 90 -39.93 20.53 -62.14
N PHE A 91 -39.88 19.66 -63.14
CA PHE A 91 -40.89 18.63 -63.38
C PHE A 91 -40.31 17.24 -63.08
N GLY A 92 -40.68 16.67 -61.93
CA GLY A 92 -40.17 15.38 -61.45
C GLY A 92 -40.39 15.20 -59.95
N ALA A 93 -39.92 14.08 -59.42
CA ALA A 93 -40.08 13.71 -58.01
C ALA A 93 -38.74 13.37 -57.36
N THR A 94 -38.50 13.96 -56.18
CA THR A 94 -37.38 13.62 -55.30
C THR A 94 -37.88 12.64 -54.25
N LEU A 95 -37.37 11.41 -54.26
CA LEU A 95 -37.85 10.30 -53.43
C LEU A 95 -37.10 10.23 -52.10
N GLU A 96 -37.80 10.16 -50.97
CA GLU A 96 -37.19 9.99 -49.65
C GLU A 96 -36.32 8.72 -49.59
N LEU A 97 -35.18 8.84 -48.88
CA LEU A 97 -34.24 7.73 -48.73
C LEU A 97 -34.88 6.63 -47.88
N ARG A 98 -34.84 5.39 -48.39
CA ARG A 98 -35.38 4.23 -47.66
C ARG A 98 -34.53 3.95 -46.42
N ASN A 99 -35.19 3.76 -45.28
CA ASN A 99 -34.54 3.29 -44.07
C ASN A 99 -34.07 1.83 -44.23
N PRO A 100 -32.83 1.48 -43.85
CA PRO A 100 -32.24 0.15 -44.04
C PRO A 100 -32.87 -1.00 -43.24
N GLY A 101 -34.01 -0.76 -42.56
CA GLY A 101 -34.77 -1.77 -41.80
C GLY A 101 -36.22 -1.98 -42.26
N SER A 102 -36.62 -1.44 -43.41
CA SER A 102 -37.98 -1.62 -43.93
C SER A 102 -38.20 -3.06 -44.42
N GLU A 103 -39.08 -3.80 -43.75
CA GLU A 103 -39.52 -5.14 -44.12
C GLU A 103 -40.23 -5.16 -45.49
N GLY A 104 -39.86 -6.09 -46.36
CA GLY A 104 -40.47 -6.30 -47.68
C GLY A 104 -39.46 -6.53 -48.81
N VAL A 105 -39.89 -7.29 -49.83
CA VAL A 105 -39.12 -7.54 -51.06
C VAL A 105 -38.81 -6.21 -51.74
N TYR A 106 -37.53 -5.91 -51.96
CA TYR A 106 -37.08 -4.60 -52.49
C TYR A 106 -37.83 -4.17 -53.76
N GLY A 107 -38.03 -5.10 -54.70
CA GLY A 107 -38.69 -4.81 -55.97
C GLY A 107 -40.12 -4.31 -55.80
N GLU A 108 -40.89 -4.87 -54.87
CA GLU A 108 -42.31 -4.52 -54.69
C GLU A 108 -42.48 -3.17 -54.00
N ALA A 109 -41.72 -2.92 -52.94
CA ALA A 109 -41.76 -1.66 -52.19
C ALA A 109 -41.27 -0.48 -53.05
N GLU A 110 -40.19 -0.67 -53.82
CA GLU A 110 -39.65 0.36 -54.70
C GLU A 110 -40.60 0.62 -55.89
N THR A 111 -41.19 -0.42 -56.47
CA THR A 111 -42.20 -0.29 -57.53
C THR A 111 -43.39 0.53 -57.06
N ARG A 112 -43.90 0.26 -55.84
CA ARG A 112 -45.01 1.02 -55.24
C ARG A 112 -44.65 2.49 -55.07
N ARG A 113 -43.51 2.78 -54.42
CA ARG A 113 -43.05 4.16 -54.15
C ARG A 113 -42.87 4.98 -55.41
N VAL A 114 -42.23 4.42 -56.44
CA VAL A 114 -42.01 5.12 -57.72
C VAL A 114 -43.33 5.29 -58.48
N THR A 115 -44.24 4.30 -58.40
CA THR A 115 -45.56 4.38 -59.03
C THR A 115 -46.43 5.47 -58.41
N GLU A 116 -46.43 5.59 -57.08
CA GLU A 116 -47.12 6.66 -56.34
C GLU A 116 -46.60 8.04 -56.76
N ALA A 117 -45.28 8.25 -56.69
CA ALA A 117 -44.66 9.51 -57.10
C ALA A 117 -44.94 9.87 -58.57
N PHE A 118 -45.00 8.89 -59.47
CA PHE A 118 -45.38 9.11 -60.86
C PHE A 118 -46.86 9.47 -61.00
N ASN A 119 -47.74 8.80 -60.26
CA ASN A 119 -49.17 9.11 -60.29
C ASN A 119 -49.42 10.53 -59.77
N ASP A 120 -48.70 10.99 -58.74
CA ASP A 120 -48.80 12.37 -58.25
C ASP A 120 -48.42 13.40 -59.32
N LEU A 121 -47.34 13.13 -60.07
CA LEU A 121 -46.96 13.96 -61.22
C LEU A 121 -48.05 13.95 -62.32
N PHE A 122 -48.64 12.79 -62.59
CA PHE A 122 -49.73 12.68 -63.55
C PHE A 122 -50.99 13.43 -63.08
N HIS A 123 -51.35 13.36 -61.80
CA HIS A 123 -52.45 14.10 -61.21
C HIS A 123 -52.19 15.61 -61.27
N ALA A 124 -50.97 16.06 -60.95
CA ALA A 124 -50.56 17.45 -61.09
C ALA A 124 -50.71 17.95 -62.55
N LEU A 125 -50.35 17.14 -63.54
CA LEU A 125 -50.60 17.48 -64.96
C LEU A 125 -52.09 17.56 -65.29
N CYS A 126 -52.92 16.68 -64.72
CA CYS A 126 -54.37 16.71 -64.90
C CYS A 126 -55.00 17.96 -64.28
N ASP A 127 -54.52 18.40 -63.12
CA ASP A 127 -55.00 19.60 -62.42
C ASP A 127 -54.59 20.90 -63.15
N LYS A 128 -53.45 20.88 -63.86
CA LYS A 128 -53.00 22.01 -64.69
C LYS A 128 -53.65 22.05 -66.07
N ARG A 129 -54.43 21.04 -66.44
CA ARG A 129 -55.12 20.98 -67.74
C ARG A 129 -56.18 22.08 -67.92
N PRO A 130 -57.12 22.36 -66.99
CA PRO A 130 -58.09 23.46 -67.16
C PRO A 130 -57.47 24.85 -67.40
N PRO A 131 -56.48 25.33 -66.61
CA PRO A 131 -55.90 26.64 -66.86
C PRO A 131 -55.05 26.68 -68.15
N TYR A 132 -54.45 25.57 -68.59
CA TYR A 132 -53.67 25.55 -69.83
C TYR A 132 -54.57 25.48 -71.07
N LEU A 133 -55.70 24.77 -71.00
CA LEU A 133 -56.71 24.80 -72.05
C LEU A 133 -57.31 26.20 -72.22
N ALA A 134 -57.54 26.92 -71.11
CA ALA A 134 -58.04 28.29 -71.15
C ALA A 134 -57.06 29.29 -71.81
N ARG A 135 -55.75 28.98 -71.83
CA ARG A 135 -54.71 29.80 -72.47
C ARG A 135 -54.57 29.50 -73.97
N GLU A 136 -55.00 28.33 -74.43
CA GLU A 136 -54.86 27.90 -75.83
C GLU A 136 -56.07 28.33 -76.67
N HIS A 137 -55.82 29.23 -77.61
CA HIS A 137 -56.87 29.82 -78.46
C HIS A 137 -57.01 29.09 -79.81
N ASP A 138 -56.06 28.20 -80.15
CA ASP A 138 -56.06 27.41 -81.38
C ASP A 138 -56.84 26.08 -81.19
N GLN A 139 -57.97 25.93 -81.88
CA GLN A 139 -58.85 24.75 -81.78
C GLN A 139 -58.13 23.44 -82.15
N HIS A 140 -57.14 23.48 -83.05
CA HIS A 140 -56.40 22.27 -83.43
C HIS A 140 -55.41 21.80 -82.36
N LYS A 141 -54.94 22.69 -81.48
CA LYS A 141 -54.00 22.37 -80.39
C LYS A 141 -54.69 22.05 -79.07
N GLN A 142 -55.92 22.53 -78.86
CA GLN A 142 -56.72 22.24 -77.67
C GLN A 142 -56.88 20.72 -77.43
N GLY A 143 -57.06 19.93 -78.49
CA GLY A 143 -57.10 18.47 -78.39
C GLY A 143 -55.79 17.86 -77.88
N GLY A 144 -54.64 18.38 -78.34
CA GLY A 144 -53.32 17.93 -77.89
C GLY A 144 -53.03 18.29 -76.43
N VAL A 145 -53.36 19.50 -76.00
CA VAL A 145 -53.22 19.94 -74.60
C VAL A 145 -54.06 19.05 -73.66
N TYR A 146 -55.26 18.62 -74.09
CA TYR A 146 -56.11 17.73 -73.32
C TYR A 146 -55.57 16.29 -73.21
N GLU A 147 -55.03 15.74 -74.29
CA GLU A 147 -54.56 14.35 -74.37
C GLU A 147 -53.13 14.14 -73.85
N PHE A 148 -52.31 15.19 -73.75
CA PHE A 148 -50.92 15.08 -73.31
C PHE A 148 -50.72 14.33 -71.96
N PRO A 149 -51.48 14.62 -70.87
CA PRO A 149 -51.33 13.85 -69.63
C PRO A 149 -51.54 12.34 -69.82
N ARG A 150 -52.43 11.92 -70.72
CA ARG A 150 -52.70 10.51 -71.01
C ARG A 150 -51.54 9.86 -71.76
N GLU A 151 -50.94 10.57 -72.72
CA GLU A 151 -49.71 10.13 -73.41
C GLU A 151 -48.53 10.04 -72.44
N PHE A 152 -48.40 11.00 -71.52
CA PHE A 152 -47.39 10.96 -70.46
C PHE A 152 -47.56 9.73 -69.55
N ARG A 153 -48.80 9.35 -69.20
CA ARG A 153 -49.08 8.17 -68.36
C ARG A 153 -48.56 6.87 -68.96
N LYS A 154 -48.43 6.76 -70.29
CA LYS A 154 -47.89 5.56 -70.96
C LYS A 154 -46.43 5.28 -70.59
N LEU A 155 -45.66 6.31 -70.21
CA LEU A 155 -44.26 6.18 -69.79
C LEU A 155 -44.08 5.43 -68.45
N ARG A 156 -45.14 5.37 -67.62
CA ARG A 156 -45.08 4.89 -66.24
C ARG A 156 -44.50 3.48 -66.13
N GLY A 157 -45.02 2.53 -66.90
CA GLY A 157 -44.64 1.11 -66.78
C GLY A 157 -43.15 0.89 -67.06
N SER A 158 -42.69 1.36 -68.22
CA SER A 158 -41.29 1.25 -68.66
C SER A 158 -40.33 2.00 -67.73
N LEU A 159 -40.72 3.19 -67.26
CA LEU A 159 -39.88 4.01 -66.37
C LEU A 159 -39.73 3.37 -64.99
N VAL A 160 -40.83 2.91 -64.37
CA VAL A 160 -40.79 2.27 -63.05
C VAL A 160 -39.89 1.04 -63.09
N ARG A 161 -40.06 0.17 -64.10
CA ARG A 161 -39.23 -1.03 -64.27
C ARG A 161 -37.75 -0.69 -64.41
N PHE A 162 -37.42 0.31 -65.24
CA PHE A 162 -36.04 0.77 -65.42
C PHE A 162 -35.41 1.29 -64.13
N LEU A 163 -36.14 2.11 -63.35
CA LEU A 163 -35.65 2.70 -62.11
C LEU A 163 -35.40 1.64 -61.02
N VAL A 164 -36.29 0.64 -60.90
CA VAL A 164 -36.16 -0.47 -59.95
C VAL A 164 -34.96 -1.36 -60.31
N ASP A 165 -34.79 -1.70 -61.59
CA ASP A 165 -33.66 -2.52 -62.05
C ASP A 165 -32.31 -1.80 -61.91
N LEU A 166 -32.29 -0.47 -62.09
CA LEU A 166 -31.09 0.35 -62.02
C LEU A 166 -30.51 0.45 -60.59
N CYS A 167 -31.37 0.48 -59.56
CA CYS A 167 -30.96 0.76 -58.18
C CYS A 167 -31.09 -0.44 -57.22
N ARG A 168 -31.09 -1.67 -57.76
CA ARG A 168 -31.18 -2.89 -56.95
C ARG A 168 -30.08 -2.95 -55.87
N PRO A 169 -30.41 -3.12 -54.59
CA PRO A 169 -29.42 -3.06 -53.51
C PRO A 169 -28.55 -4.33 -53.49
N SER A 170 -27.27 -4.14 -53.17
CA SER A 170 -26.35 -5.23 -52.85
C SER A 170 -26.28 -5.41 -51.34
N GLN A 171 -26.41 -6.64 -50.84
CA GLN A 171 -26.37 -6.93 -49.39
C GLN A 171 -24.95 -6.87 -48.81
N LEU A 172 -23.92 -7.02 -49.64
CA LEU A 172 -22.53 -7.17 -49.20
C LEU A 172 -21.67 -5.94 -49.52
N GLN A 173 -22.14 -5.01 -50.35
CA GLN A 173 -21.35 -3.90 -50.88
C GLN A 173 -22.17 -2.60 -50.95
N ALA A 174 -21.47 -1.47 -50.94
CA ALA A 174 -22.10 -0.17 -51.21
C ALA A 174 -22.71 -0.18 -52.61
N GLY A 175 -23.94 0.32 -52.75
CA GLY A 175 -24.71 0.26 -53.98
C GLY A 175 -25.34 1.60 -54.38
N PRO A 176 -25.83 1.72 -55.62
CA PRO A 176 -26.61 2.87 -56.06
C PRO A 176 -27.95 2.95 -55.33
N ILE A 177 -28.34 4.15 -54.90
CA ILE A 177 -29.63 4.45 -54.28
C ILE A 177 -30.39 5.42 -55.17
N LEU A 178 -31.64 5.10 -55.52
CA LEU A 178 -32.50 6.00 -56.27
C LEU A 178 -32.91 7.19 -55.40
N ARG A 179 -32.58 8.42 -55.82
CA ARG A 179 -32.93 9.65 -55.09
C ARG A 179 -34.00 10.49 -55.78
N GLY A 180 -34.16 10.37 -57.10
CA GLY A 180 -35.23 11.05 -57.81
C GLY A 180 -35.19 10.84 -59.31
N PHE A 181 -36.29 11.19 -59.97
CA PHE A 181 -36.39 11.20 -61.42
C PHE A 181 -37.08 12.48 -61.92
N TYR A 182 -36.57 13.03 -63.01
CA TYR A 182 -37.00 14.33 -63.56
C TYR A 182 -37.12 14.26 -65.07
N PHE A 183 -37.87 15.19 -65.65
CA PHE A 183 -38.16 15.26 -67.07
C PHE A 183 -37.70 16.60 -67.63
N SER A 184 -37.14 16.59 -68.84
CA SER A 184 -36.77 17.80 -69.57
C SER A 184 -37.03 17.65 -71.06
N GLY A 185 -37.49 18.74 -71.68
CA GLY A 185 -37.77 18.84 -73.10
C GLY A 185 -37.36 20.19 -73.66
N VAL A 186 -37.68 20.39 -74.94
CA VAL A 186 -37.47 21.66 -75.63
C VAL A 186 -38.81 22.19 -76.15
N ARG A 187 -39.00 23.50 -76.06
CA ARG A 187 -40.14 24.18 -76.69
C ARG A 187 -39.65 25.24 -77.68
N PRO A 188 -40.29 25.37 -78.86
CA PRO A 188 -39.97 26.45 -79.77
C PRO A 188 -40.66 27.74 -79.29
N VAL A 189 -39.88 28.73 -78.85
CA VAL A 189 -40.39 30.08 -78.55
C VAL A 189 -40.17 30.95 -79.78
N VAL A 190 -41.20 31.65 -80.23
CA VAL A 190 -41.08 32.63 -81.31
C VAL A 190 -40.57 33.93 -80.68
N VAL A 191 -39.30 34.25 -80.93
CA VAL A 191 -38.73 35.55 -80.58
C VAL A 191 -38.95 36.46 -81.79
N GLU A 192 -39.68 37.55 -81.60
CA GLU A 192 -39.83 38.60 -82.60
C GLU A 192 -38.58 39.49 -82.55
N GLU A 193 -37.67 39.29 -83.50
CA GLU A 193 -36.46 40.10 -83.64
C GLU A 193 -36.77 41.21 -84.65
N GLN A 194 -36.80 42.46 -84.19
CA GLN A 194 -36.88 43.62 -85.07
C GLN A 194 -35.52 43.85 -85.70
N VAL A 195 -35.38 43.53 -86.99
CA VAL A 195 -34.13 43.77 -87.73
C VAL A 195 -34.27 45.11 -88.44
N ALA A 196 -33.32 46.04 -88.20
CA ALA A 196 -33.26 47.28 -88.95
C ALA A 196 -32.96 47.00 -90.44
N ALA A 197 -33.72 47.63 -91.35
CA ALA A 197 -33.56 47.46 -92.79
C ALA A 197 -32.11 47.78 -93.22
N PRO A 198 -31.51 47.00 -94.15
CA PRO A 198 -30.12 47.21 -94.54
C PRO A 198 -29.97 48.56 -95.26
N ARG A 199 -29.09 49.44 -94.75
CA ARG A 199 -28.59 50.58 -95.53
C ARG A 199 -27.71 50.02 -96.65
N ALA A 200 -28.09 50.25 -97.90
CA ALA A 200 -27.35 49.82 -99.08
C ALA A 200 -25.95 50.47 -99.10
N GLY A 201 -24.92 49.67 -98.79
CA GLY A 201 -23.51 50.03 -98.97
C GLY A 201 -23.04 49.69 -100.39
N ARG A 202 -22.63 50.71 -101.14
CA ARG A 202 -22.02 50.63 -102.48
C ARG A 202 -20.67 49.91 -102.43
N GLN A 203 -20.44 48.97 -103.36
CA GLN A 203 -19.12 48.70 -103.95
C GLN A 203 -19.23 48.30 -105.43
N SER A 204 -18.22 48.72 -106.18
CA SER A 204 -18.10 48.83 -107.64
C SER A 204 -17.54 47.59 -108.34
N GLY A 205 -17.89 47.42 -109.61
CA GLY A 205 -16.98 46.86 -110.63
C GLY A 205 -17.61 45.87 -111.62
N GLY A 206 -17.75 46.28 -112.89
CA GLY A 206 -17.94 45.34 -114.02
C GLY A 206 -18.91 45.81 -115.12
N SER A 207 -18.36 46.45 -116.15
CA SER A 207 -18.95 46.96 -117.40
C SER A 207 -19.91 46.02 -118.17
N ALA A 208 -21.03 46.57 -118.66
CA ALA A 208 -21.49 46.46 -120.07
C ALA A 208 -22.73 47.36 -120.37
N VAL A 209 -22.46 48.49 -121.03
CA VAL A 209 -23.21 49.16 -122.14
C VAL A 209 -24.74 49.00 -122.21
N ALA A 210 -25.48 50.12 -122.08
CA ALA A 210 -26.27 50.76 -123.16
C ALA A 210 -27.39 51.70 -122.62
N THR A 211 -27.18 53.02 -122.82
CA THR A 211 -28.20 54.06 -123.16
C THR A 211 -29.38 54.40 -122.23
N GLY A 212 -29.49 55.70 -121.91
CA GLY A 212 -30.71 56.41 -121.45
C GLY A 212 -30.52 57.14 -120.11
N ILE A 213 -29.82 58.28 -120.00
CA ILE A 213 -30.21 59.66 -120.36
C ILE A 213 -31.39 60.21 -119.50
N PHE A 214 -31.10 61.30 -118.74
CA PHE A 214 -32.01 62.17 -117.94
C PHE A 214 -32.60 61.56 -116.64
N GLU A 215 -32.76 62.21 -115.48
CA GLU A 215 -32.43 63.56 -115.00
C GLU A 215 -32.54 63.60 -113.45
N LEU A 216 -31.65 64.39 -112.85
CA LEU A 216 -31.65 65.08 -111.55
C LEU A 216 -33.03 65.47 -110.93
N HIS A 217 -33.37 64.99 -109.72
CA HIS A 217 -33.92 65.82 -108.62
C HIS A 217 -34.19 65.06 -107.30
N GLY A 218 -33.84 65.70 -106.18
CA GLY A 218 -34.69 65.79 -104.99
C GLY A 218 -34.78 64.59 -104.04
N ASP A 219 -34.04 64.68 -102.94
CA ASP A 219 -34.06 63.81 -101.77
C ASP A 219 -35.37 63.95 -100.96
N GLU A 220 -36.06 62.84 -100.67
CA GLU A 220 -36.85 62.66 -99.43
C GLU A 220 -36.85 61.16 -99.05
N GLY A 221 -36.21 60.86 -97.92
CA GLY A 221 -36.10 59.51 -97.37
C GLY A 221 -37.45 58.94 -96.94
N ARG A 222 -37.90 57.90 -97.64
CA ARG A 222 -38.87 56.92 -97.10
C ARG A 222 -38.11 55.86 -96.31
N VAL A 223 -38.20 55.94 -94.98
CA VAL A 223 -37.86 54.81 -94.10
C VAL A 223 -38.96 53.75 -94.29
N ALA A 224 -38.59 52.59 -94.83
CA ALA A 224 -39.46 51.42 -94.88
C ALA A 224 -39.78 50.93 -93.45
N PRO A 225 -41.00 50.44 -93.16
CA PRO A 225 -41.31 49.89 -91.85
C PRO A 225 -40.40 48.68 -91.53
N PRO A 226 -40.04 48.47 -90.24
CA PRO A 226 -39.15 47.38 -89.84
C PRO A 226 -39.77 46.01 -90.17
N GLU A 227 -39.00 45.13 -90.81
CA GLU A 227 -39.38 43.73 -90.95
C GLU A 227 -39.25 43.03 -89.59
N VAL A 228 -40.38 42.57 -89.05
CA VAL A 228 -40.39 41.68 -87.89
C VAL A 228 -40.04 40.27 -88.35
N ARG A 229 -38.79 39.84 -88.09
CA ARG A 229 -38.40 38.44 -88.33
C ARG A 229 -38.77 37.61 -87.12
N ARG A 230 -39.76 36.73 -87.30
CA ARG A 230 -40.12 35.70 -86.32
C ARG A 230 -39.12 34.56 -86.36
N ARG A 231 -38.20 34.50 -85.38
CA ARG A 231 -37.24 33.38 -85.25
C ARG A 231 -37.71 32.42 -84.17
N ARG A 232 -37.86 31.14 -84.51
CA ARG A 232 -38.12 30.07 -83.54
C ARG A 232 -36.81 29.69 -82.86
N VAL A 233 -36.68 29.97 -81.57
CA VAL A 233 -35.52 29.60 -80.74
C VAL A 233 -35.93 28.46 -79.80
N PRO A 234 -35.16 27.36 -79.72
CA PRO A 234 -35.43 26.29 -78.77
C PRO A 234 -35.11 26.77 -77.34
N GLN A 235 -36.10 26.73 -76.45
CA GLN A 235 -35.93 26.97 -75.02
C GLN A 235 -36.06 25.64 -74.26
N TRP A 236 -35.13 25.36 -73.35
CA TRP A 236 -35.19 24.19 -72.48
C TRP A 236 -36.30 24.35 -71.44
N THR A 237 -37.18 23.36 -71.34
CA THR A 237 -38.20 23.28 -70.30
C THR A 237 -37.76 22.37 -69.16
N PHE A 238 -38.10 22.80 -67.95
CA PHE A 238 -37.99 22.11 -66.66
C PHE A 238 -36.57 21.84 -66.12
N LEU A 239 -35.54 22.47 -66.70
CA LEU A 239 -34.14 22.25 -66.32
C LEU A 239 -33.54 23.32 -65.39
N GLY A 240 -34.08 24.55 -65.43
CA GLY A 240 -33.44 25.74 -64.85
C GLY A 240 -33.15 25.64 -63.35
N LYS A 241 -34.10 25.13 -62.56
CA LYS A 241 -33.96 25.01 -61.09
C LYS A 241 -33.43 23.66 -60.62
N LEU A 242 -33.29 22.66 -61.51
CA LEU A 242 -32.96 21.28 -61.15
C LEU A 242 -31.56 21.12 -60.55
N PHE A 243 -30.53 21.63 -61.22
CA PHE A 243 -29.14 21.45 -60.77
C PHE A 243 -28.81 22.29 -59.53
N GLY A 244 -29.32 23.53 -59.49
CA GLY A 244 -29.03 24.47 -58.40
C GLY A 244 -29.77 24.13 -57.10
N GLU A 245 -31.09 23.99 -57.16
CA GLU A 245 -31.92 23.85 -55.96
C GLU A 245 -32.08 22.39 -55.52
N VAL A 246 -32.19 21.45 -56.47
CA VAL A 246 -32.51 20.05 -56.15
C VAL A 246 -31.25 19.21 -56.03
N LEU A 247 -30.35 19.21 -57.01
CA LEU A 247 -29.20 18.31 -57.02
C LEU A 247 -28.10 18.74 -56.03
N LEU A 248 -27.83 20.04 -55.94
CA LEU A 248 -26.81 20.60 -55.05
C LEU A 248 -27.35 20.95 -53.64
N GLY A 249 -28.66 21.14 -53.51
CA GLY A 249 -29.36 21.46 -52.26
C GLY A 249 -29.81 20.24 -51.44
N ASP A 250 -29.63 19.02 -51.94
CA ASP A 250 -30.09 17.80 -51.27
C ASP A 250 -29.23 17.40 -50.06
N GLU A 251 -29.71 17.70 -48.86
CA GLU A 251 -29.05 17.33 -47.59
C GLU A 251 -29.09 15.82 -47.30
N GLY A 252 -30.14 15.12 -47.74
CA GLY A 252 -30.28 13.67 -47.54
C GLY A 252 -29.21 12.88 -48.28
N ALA A 253 -28.87 13.31 -49.50
CA ALA A 253 -27.78 12.74 -50.29
C ALA A 253 -26.39 12.93 -49.66
N ARG A 254 -26.18 14.00 -48.87
CA ARG A 254 -24.90 14.28 -48.20
C ARG A 254 -24.67 13.41 -46.96
N GLY A 255 -25.72 13.04 -46.23
CA GLY A 255 -25.62 12.24 -45.00
C GLY A 255 -25.19 10.78 -45.22
N THR A 256 -25.55 10.18 -46.36
CA THR A 256 -25.28 8.76 -46.67
C THR A 256 -23.79 8.46 -46.92
N GLY A 257 -23.00 9.45 -47.36
CA GLY A 257 -21.55 9.29 -47.56
C GLY A 257 -20.71 9.39 -46.29
N ALA A 258 -21.22 10.05 -45.23
CA ALA A 258 -20.47 10.27 -43.98
C ALA A 258 -20.54 9.07 -43.01
N ALA A 259 -21.70 8.39 -42.97
CA ALA A 259 -21.95 7.27 -42.06
C ALA A 259 -21.05 6.04 -42.33
N SER A 260 -20.66 5.78 -43.59
CA SER A 260 -19.88 4.59 -43.96
C SER A 260 -18.39 4.69 -43.62
N VAL A 261 -17.82 5.89 -43.62
CA VAL A 261 -16.39 6.12 -43.36
C VAL A 261 -16.09 6.06 -41.86
N GLN A 262 -16.94 6.65 -41.03
CA GLN A 262 -16.77 6.66 -39.57
C GLN A 262 -16.87 5.25 -38.96
N ALA A 263 -17.82 4.44 -39.42
CA ALA A 263 -17.98 3.05 -38.97
C ALA A 263 -16.74 2.19 -39.31
N ARG A 264 -16.08 2.45 -40.44
CA ARG A 264 -14.89 1.71 -40.89
C ARG A 264 -13.64 2.07 -40.09
N ILE A 265 -13.47 3.35 -39.72
CA ILE A 265 -12.35 3.81 -38.87
C ILE A 265 -12.51 3.27 -37.45
N LEU A 266 -13.72 3.35 -36.88
CA LEU A 266 -13.99 2.81 -35.55
C LEU A 266 -13.71 1.31 -35.47
N ARG A 267 -14.13 0.53 -36.48
CA ARG A 267 -13.85 -0.92 -36.52
C ARG A 267 -12.34 -1.21 -36.57
N ARG A 268 -11.55 -0.44 -37.33
CA ARG A 268 -10.08 -0.60 -37.38
C ARG A 268 -9.40 -0.19 -36.08
N ALA A 269 -9.87 0.88 -35.43
CA ALA A 269 -9.37 1.30 -34.12
C ALA A 269 -9.67 0.25 -33.04
N LEU A 270 -10.89 -0.30 -33.02
CA LEU A 270 -11.27 -1.38 -32.12
C LEU A 270 -10.47 -2.67 -32.37
N MET A 271 -10.26 -3.05 -33.63
CA MET A 271 -9.40 -4.20 -33.97
C MET A 271 -7.95 -3.97 -33.58
N GLY A 272 -7.41 -2.75 -33.77
CA GLY A 272 -6.07 -2.39 -33.34
C GLY A 272 -5.92 -2.44 -31.81
N LEU A 273 -6.91 -1.94 -31.07
CA LEU A 273 -6.95 -2.01 -29.61
C LEU A 273 -7.06 -3.46 -29.12
N ALA A 274 -7.92 -4.27 -29.73
CA ALA A 274 -8.04 -5.69 -29.41
C ALA A 274 -6.74 -6.45 -29.69
N ALA A 275 -6.08 -6.21 -30.82
CA ALA A 275 -4.79 -6.81 -31.14
C ALA A 275 -3.69 -6.36 -30.16
N GLY A 276 -3.67 -5.09 -29.76
CA GLY A 276 -2.76 -4.56 -28.75
C GLY A 276 -2.96 -5.20 -27.38
N LEU A 277 -4.22 -5.33 -26.93
CA LEU A 277 -4.55 -6.02 -25.68
C LEU A 277 -4.16 -7.50 -25.72
N LEU A 278 -4.38 -8.18 -26.84
CA LEU A 278 -3.98 -9.58 -27.02
C LEU A 278 -2.46 -9.74 -26.97
N LEU A 279 -1.70 -8.85 -27.60
CA LEU A 279 -0.24 -8.84 -27.52
C LEU A 279 0.26 -8.64 -26.08
N ILE A 280 -0.33 -7.69 -25.34
CA ILE A 280 0.00 -7.47 -23.93
C ILE A 280 -0.31 -8.71 -23.09
N TRP A 281 -1.46 -9.34 -23.31
CA TRP A 281 -1.85 -10.56 -22.61
C TRP A 281 -0.91 -11.73 -22.90
N CYS A 282 -0.53 -11.95 -24.17
CA CYS A 282 0.44 -12.98 -24.54
C CYS A 282 1.84 -12.71 -23.95
N ALA A 283 2.30 -11.46 -23.95
CA ALA A 283 3.57 -11.09 -23.34
C ALA A 283 3.57 -11.32 -21.82
N GLY A 284 2.49 -10.90 -21.13
CA GLY A 284 2.30 -11.13 -19.70
C GLY A 284 2.24 -12.63 -19.35
N MET A 285 1.53 -13.42 -20.15
CA MET A 285 1.44 -14.87 -20.01
C MET A 285 2.82 -15.54 -20.18
N THR A 286 3.62 -15.09 -21.14
CA THR A 286 4.99 -15.60 -21.39
C THR A 286 5.91 -15.30 -20.20
N LEU A 287 5.90 -14.06 -19.70
CA LEU A 287 6.66 -13.66 -18.51
C LEU A 287 6.23 -14.46 -17.28
N SER A 288 4.92 -14.65 -17.11
CA SER A 288 4.35 -15.46 -16.03
C SER A 288 4.77 -16.91 -16.12
N TYR A 289 4.82 -17.50 -17.32
CA TYR A 289 5.26 -18.88 -17.50
C TYR A 289 6.70 -19.09 -17.05
N PHE A 290 7.64 -18.24 -17.49
CA PHE A 290 9.04 -18.36 -17.10
C PHE A 290 9.24 -18.17 -15.59
N ASN A 291 8.64 -17.13 -15.01
CA ASN A 291 8.75 -16.90 -13.56
C ASN A 291 8.15 -18.06 -12.73
N ASN A 292 6.99 -18.61 -13.13
CA ASN A 292 6.39 -19.75 -12.42
C ASN A 292 7.24 -21.03 -12.60
N ARG A 293 7.87 -21.22 -13.77
CA ARG A 293 8.78 -22.34 -14.02
C ARG A 293 10.04 -22.25 -13.16
N ASP A 294 10.63 -21.07 -13.02
CA ASP A 294 11.81 -20.86 -12.19
C ASP A 294 11.49 -21.08 -10.71
N LEU A 295 10.37 -20.55 -10.23
CA LEU A 295 9.87 -20.78 -8.88
C LEU A 295 9.64 -22.28 -8.60
N GLN A 296 9.06 -23.00 -9.56
CA GLN A 296 8.85 -24.45 -9.44
C GLN A 296 10.19 -25.21 -9.40
N ALA A 297 11.16 -24.80 -10.22
CA ALA A 297 12.49 -25.41 -10.25
C ALA A 297 13.23 -25.20 -8.92
N GLU A 298 13.15 -24.00 -8.35
CA GLU A 298 13.76 -23.66 -7.05
C GLU A 298 13.17 -24.51 -5.91
N VAL A 299 11.85 -24.62 -5.83
CA VAL A 299 11.17 -25.46 -4.83
C VAL A 299 11.55 -26.94 -4.99
N LEU A 300 11.60 -27.44 -6.24
CA LEU A 300 11.98 -28.82 -6.53
C LEU A 300 13.45 -29.12 -6.19
N ASP A 301 14.36 -28.20 -6.50
CA ASP A 301 15.79 -28.35 -6.19
C ASP A 301 16.01 -28.35 -4.67
N ALA A 302 15.37 -27.41 -3.96
CA ALA A 302 15.41 -27.35 -2.51
C ALA A 302 14.81 -28.61 -1.85
N ALA A 303 13.75 -29.19 -2.43
CA ALA A 303 13.13 -30.42 -1.93
C ALA A 303 13.95 -31.69 -2.20
N ARG A 304 14.66 -31.77 -3.35
CA ARG A 304 15.47 -32.95 -3.74
C ARG A 304 16.84 -32.99 -3.08
N GLY A 305 17.39 -31.83 -2.73
CA GLY A 305 18.75 -31.72 -2.21
C GLY A 305 18.98 -32.30 -0.82
N ILE A 306 17.92 -32.57 -0.04
CA ILE A 306 18.04 -33.11 1.33
C ILE A 306 17.70 -34.61 1.28
N GLY A 307 18.73 -35.45 1.16
CA GLY A 307 18.57 -36.90 1.22
C GLY A 307 18.04 -37.33 2.60
N PHE A 308 17.15 -38.33 2.63
CA PHE A 308 16.62 -38.92 3.86
C PHE A 308 17.72 -39.49 4.79
N THR A 309 18.95 -39.64 4.31
CA THR A 309 20.08 -40.28 5.00
C THR A 309 21.05 -39.30 5.67
N GLU A 310 20.89 -37.99 5.51
CA GLU A 310 21.76 -36.99 6.15
C GLU A 310 21.22 -36.45 7.49
N GLY A 311 20.00 -36.84 7.88
CA GLY A 311 19.47 -36.61 9.21
C GLY A 311 20.18 -37.54 10.19
N GLY A 312 20.95 -36.97 11.13
CA GLY A 312 21.67 -37.71 12.15
C GLY A 312 20.77 -38.72 12.85
N GLY A 313 20.88 -39.99 12.48
CA GLY A 313 20.21 -41.13 13.10
C GLY A 313 20.72 -41.47 14.50
N ALA A 314 21.35 -40.51 15.18
CA ALA A 314 21.72 -40.60 16.58
C ALA A 314 21.54 -39.20 17.17
N ALA A 315 20.95 -39.11 18.35
CA ALA A 315 20.76 -37.87 19.12
C ALA A 315 22.07 -37.07 19.39
N GLU A 316 23.23 -37.57 18.92
CA GLU A 316 24.57 -37.03 19.15
C GLU A 316 25.17 -36.23 17.98
N ALA A 317 24.74 -36.41 16.73
CA ALA A 317 25.39 -35.76 15.57
C ALA A 317 24.69 -34.44 15.17
N LEU A 318 25.42 -33.31 15.24
CA LEU A 318 24.94 -32.02 14.74
C LEU A 318 24.65 -32.11 13.23
N PRO A 319 23.57 -31.46 12.74
CA PRO A 319 23.27 -31.44 11.32
C PRO A 319 24.39 -30.78 10.51
N SER A 320 24.63 -31.29 9.31
CA SER A 320 25.63 -30.74 8.40
C SER A 320 25.26 -29.32 8.00
N LEU A 321 26.27 -28.49 7.74
CA LEU A 321 26.06 -27.10 7.30
C LEU A 321 25.32 -27.05 5.95
N ASP A 322 25.59 -27.99 5.05
CA ASP A 322 24.89 -28.12 3.76
C ASP A 322 23.39 -28.45 3.96
N ALA A 323 23.06 -29.35 4.89
CA ALA A 323 21.66 -29.67 5.21
C ALA A 323 20.90 -28.46 5.75
N LEU A 324 21.51 -27.67 6.65
CA LEU A 324 20.90 -26.44 7.18
C LEU A 324 20.74 -25.35 6.10
N GLN A 325 21.71 -25.19 5.20
CA GLN A 325 21.62 -24.23 4.10
C GLN A 325 20.52 -24.62 3.10
N ARG A 326 20.37 -25.91 2.78
CA ARG A 326 19.28 -26.41 1.92
C ARG A 326 17.92 -26.24 2.58
N LEU A 327 17.84 -26.51 3.88
CA LEU A 327 16.62 -26.27 4.66
C LEU A 327 16.24 -24.77 4.66
N ASP A 328 17.21 -23.87 4.77
CA ASP A 328 16.97 -22.42 4.70
C ASP A 328 16.51 -21.95 3.31
N ARG A 329 17.01 -22.55 2.22
CA ARG A 329 16.49 -22.30 0.87
C ARG A 329 15.03 -22.73 0.75
N LEU A 330 14.70 -23.92 1.27
CA LEU A 330 13.33 -24.41 1.28
C LEU A 330 12.41 -23.52 2.14
N ARG A 331 12.87 -23.10 3.32
CA ARG A 331 12.19 -22.13 4.18
C ARG A 331 11.91 -20.82 3.45
N SER A 332 12.90 -20.28 2.74
CA SER A 332 12.74 -19.03 1.97
C SER A 332 11.69 -19.17 0.87
N ALA A 333 11.69 -20.30 0.16
CA ALA A 333 10.71 -20.58 -0.89
C ALA A 333 9.28 -20.75 -0.32
N VAL A 334 9.13 -21.48 0.79
CA VAL A 334 7.84 -21.65 1.48
C VAL A 334 7.35 -20.33 2.07
N GLY A 335 8.22 -19.52 2.66
CA GLY A 335 7.89 -18.19 3.17
C GLY A 335 7.38 -17.27 2.06
N THR A 336 8.05 -17.24 0.91
CA THR A 336 7.61 -16.48 -0.26
C THR A 336 6.24 -16.96 -0.76
N LEU A 337 6.01 -18.27 -0.79
CA LEU A 337 4.71 -18.84 -1.17
C LEU A 337 3.60 -18.54 -0.14
N SER A 338 3.93 -18.52 1.15
CA SER A 338 3.02 -18.14 2.25
C SER A 338 2.59 -16.68 2.11
N GLU A 339 3.54 -15.76 1.87
CA GLU A 339 3.25 -14.36 1.56
C GLU A 339 2.39 -14.22 0.31
N TYR A 340 2.71 -14.97 -0.76
CA TYR A 340 1.93 -14.92 -2.00
C TYR A 340 0.51 -15.50 -1.85
N GLN A 341 0.24 -16.28 -0.81
CA GLN A 341 -1.11 -16.75 -0.49
C GLN A 341 -1.87 -15.72 0.35
N ARG A 342 -1.20 -15.02 1.28
CA ARG A 342 -1.81 -14.00 2.17
C ARG A 342 -2.06 -12.67 1.45
N ASP A 343 -1.02 -12.09 0.87
CA ASP A 343 -1.05 -10.77 0.22
C ASP A 343 -1.25 -10.86 -1.30
N GLY A 344 -1.10 -12.09 -1.82
CA GLY A 344 -1.21 -12.41 -3.23
C GLY A 344 0.10 -12.21 -4.00
N ALA A 345 0.39 -13.08 -4.97
CA ALA A 345 1.61 -13.01 -5.78
C ALA A 345 1.80 -11.69 -6.60
N PRO A 346 3.00 -11.23 -6.93
CA PRO A 346 3.18 -10.09 -7.83
C PRO A 346 2.54 -10.30 -9.23
N LEU A 347 2.11 -9.22 -9.92
CA LEU A 347 1.44 -9.29 -11.24
C LEU A 347 2.23 -10.11 -12.28
N ARG A 348 3.56 -10.10 -12.21
CA ARG A 348 4.46 -10.91 -13.08
C ARG A 348 4.23 -12.42 -13.00
N TYR A 349 3.51 -12.91 -11.97
CA TYR A 349 3.13 -14.32 -11.81
C TYR A 349 1.64 -14.58 -12.07
N ARG A 350 0.79 -13.53 -12.17
CA ARG A 350 -0.68 -13.62 -12.13
C ARG A 350 -1.38 -13.60 -13.49
N TRP A 351 -0.66 -13.77 -14.61
CA TRP A 351 -1.27 -13.78 -15.95
C TRP A 351 -1.95 -15.13 -16.30
N GLY A 352 -2.77 -15.66 -15.38
CA GLY A 352 -3.58 -16.87 -15.59
C GLY A 352 -2.87 -18.22 -15.40
N ILE A 353 -1.54 -18.24 -15.20
CA ILE A 353 -0.73 -19.48 -15.03
C ILE A 353 -0.04 -19.52 -13.66
N TYR A 354 -0.61 -18.88 -12.64
CA TYR A 354 0.00 -18.91 -11.31
C TYR A 354 -0.13 -20.32 -10.70
N ALA A 355 1.00 -20.99 -10.47
CA ALA A 355 1.04 -22.33 -9.90
C ALA A 355 1.31 -22.35 -8.38
N GLY A 356 1.71 -21.22 -7.78
CA GLY A 356 2.15 -21.18 -6.39
C GLY A 356 1.12 -21.67 -5.37
N ASN A 357 -0.17 -21.39 -5.58
CA ASN A 357 -1.24 -21.90 -4.70
C ASN A 357 -1.33 -23.43 -4.65
N ARG A 358 -0.97 -24.11 -5.75
CA ARG A 358 -0.96 -25.59 -5.80
C ARG A 358 0.34 -26.16 -5.26
N MET A 359 1.43 -25.40 -5.32
CA MET A 359 2.75 -25.81 -4.82
C MET A 359 2.91 -25.58 -3.33
N TYR A 360 2.20 -24.62 -2.74
CA TYR A 360 2.35 -24.27 -1.34
C TYR A 360 2.05 -25.43 -0.37
N PRO A 361 0.88 -26.12 -0.41
CA PRO A 361 0.61 -27.20 0.54
C PRO A 361 1.66 -28.34 0.53
N PRO A 362 2.07 -28.90 -0.63
CA PRO A 362 3.10 -29.93 -0.64
C PRO A 362 4.48 -29.38 -0.26
N ALA A 363 4.83 -28.15 -0.63
CA ALA A 363 6.11 -27.54 -0.23
C ALA A 363 6.18 -27.32 1.28
N ARG A 364 5.09 -26.84 1.88
CA ARG A 364 4.92 -26.66 3.33
C ARG A 364 5.10 -27.99 4.07
N GLN A 365 4.44 -29.05 3.60
CA GLN A 365 4.54 -30.38 4.19
C GLN A 365 5.96 -30.96 4.10
N ILE A 366 6.63 -30.82 2.94
CA ILE A 366 8.01 -31.28 2.77
C ILE A 366 8.94 -30.51 3.71
N TYR A 367 8.80 -29.18 3.80
CA TYR A 367 9.60 -28.37 4.70
C TYR A 367 9.46 -28.81 6.15
N PHE A 368 8.23 -28.92 6.68
CA PHE A 368 8.04 -29.28 8.09
C PHE A 368 8.48 -30.70 8.42
N ASN A 369 8.28 -31.66 7.50
CA ASN A 369 8.82 -33.01 7.67
C ASN A 369 10.36 -33.01 7.77
N ARG A 370 11.05 -32.19 6.98
CA ARG A 370 12.51 -32.06 7.03
C ARG A 370 12.99 -31.29 8.25
N PHE A 371 12.33 -30.19 8.60
CA PHE A 371 12.60 -29.44 9.81
C PHE A 371 12.46 -30.33 11.06
N HIS A 372 11.43 -31.17 11.11
CA HIS A 372 11.26 -32.17 12.16
C HIS A 372 12.42 -33.17 12.22
N GLN A 373 12.88 -33.69 11.09
CA GLN A 373 13.98 -34.65 11.06
C GLN A 373 15.34 -34.04 11.44
N VAL A 374 15.60 -32.78 11.05
CA VAL A 374 16.93 -32.16 11.19
C VAL A 374 17.09 -31.41 12.53
N LEU A 375 16.03 -30.76 13.02
CA LEU A 375 16.09 -29.88 14.19
C LEU A 375 15.07 -30.27 15.25
N PHE A 376 13.79 -30.26 14.91
CA PHE A 376 12.73 -30.21 15.91
C PHE A 376 12.48 -31.55 16.61
N GLY A 377 12.53 -32.69 15.91
CA GLY A 377 12.23 -34.00 16.48
C GLY A 377 13.18 -34.40 17.61
N ALA A 378 14.49 -34.19 17.44
CA ALA A 378 15.47 -34.43 18.50
C ALA A 378 15.28 -33.44 19.67
N THR A 379 14.99 -32.17 19.37
CA THR A 379 14.76 -31.13 20.39
C THR A 379 13.50 -31.45 21.21
N GLN A 380 12.40 -31.81 20.56
CA GLN A 380 11.15 -32.21 21.21
C GLN A 380 11.32 -33.48 22.04
N ALA A 381 12.02 -34.49 21.52
CA ALA A 381 12.34 -35.70 22.28
C ALA A 381 13.19 -35.38 23.52
N SER A 382 14.17 -34.48 23.41
CA SER A 382 14.98 -34.05 24.56
C SER A 382 14.16 -33.30 25.62
N MET A 383 13.22 -32.45 25.21
CA MET A 383 12.30 -31.77 26.12
C MET A 383 11.37 -32.77 26.82
N LEU A 384 10.83 -33.74 26.07
CA LEU A 384 9.97 -34.78 26.62
C LEU A 384 10.73 -35.67 27.62
N GLU A 385 11.95 -36.09 27.28
CA GLU A 385 12.79 -36.88 28.17
C GLU A 385 13.16 -36.09 29.43
N TRP A 386 13.47 -34.80 29.29
CA TRP A 386 13.66 -33.90 30.44
C TRP A 386 12.42 -33.90 31.35
N LEU A 387 11.22 -33.69 30.80
CA LEU A 387 9.97 -33.68 31.57
C LEU A 387 9.67 -35.04 32.23
N ARG A 388 10.04 -36.15 31.60
CA ARG A 388 9.92 -37.51 32.17
C ARG A 388 10.93 -37.75 33.30
N SER A 389 12.13 -37.20 33.18
CA SER A 389 13.22 -37.34 34.16
C SER A 389 13.02 -36.52 35.45
N LEU A 390 12.03 -35.62 35.48
CA LEU A 390 11.76 -34.78 36.65
C LEU A 390 11.43 -35.64 37.90
N PRO A 391 12.07 -35.36 39.05
CA PRO A 391 11.81 -36.09 40.27
C PRO A 391 10.42 -35.76 40.84
N ALA A 392 9.94 -36.58 41.78
CA ALA A 392 8.63 -36.37 42.39
C ALA A 392 8.56 -35.16 43.33
N LYS A 393 9.73 -34.67 43.81
CA LYS A 393 9.87 -33.47 44.64
C LYS A 393 11.10 -32.66 44.20
N PRO A 394 11.03 -31.33 44.17
CA PRO A 394 12.19 -30.48 43.91
C PRO A 394 13.19 -30.52 45.06
N GLY A 395 14.48 -30.59 44.71
CA GLY A 395 15.58 -30.39 45.63
C GLY A 395 15.75 -28.92 46.03
N PRO A 396 16.52 -28.62 47.10
CA PRO A 396 16.75 -27.25 47.55
C PRO A 396 17.50 -26.37 46.53
N ASP A 397 18.27 -26.98 45.61
CA ASP A 397 19.05 -26.28 44.58
C ASP A 397 18.39 -26.33 43.18
N ASP A 398 17.21 -26.95 43.03
CA ASP A 398 16.54 -27.07 41.73
C ASP A 398 15.94 -25.73 41.28
N GLU A 399 16.20 -25.31 40.04
CA GLU A 399 15.64 -24.08 39.48
C GLU A 399 14.24 -24.31 38.87
N TYR A 400 13.29 -23.43 39.21
CA TYR A 400 11.92 -23.49 38.70
C TYR A 400 11.82 -23.16 37.20
N LYS A 401 12.53 -22.12 36.77
CA LYS A 401 12.37 -21.50 35.44
C LYS A 401 12.65 -22.47 34.28
N PRO A 402 13.76 -23.25 34.27
CA PRO A 402 14.02 -24.20 33.18
C PRO A 402 12.92 -25.26 33.01
N SER A 403 12.35 -25.74 34.11
CA SER A 403 11.29 -26.77 34.09
C SER A 403 9.95 -26.20 33.63
N TYR A 404 9.60 -24.99 34.08
CA TYR A 404 8.42 -24.27 33.60
C TYR A 404 8.51 -23.92 32.12
N ASP A 405 9.63 -23.34 31.69
CA ASP A 405 9.83 -22.91 30.32
C ASP A 405 9.79 -24.11 29.36
N THR A 406 10.39 -25.24 29.74
CA THR A 406 10.34 -26.49 28.97
C THR A 406 8.92 -27.05 28.85
N LEU A 407 8.14 -27.03 29.94
CA LEU A 407 6.73 -27.46 29.89
C LEU A 407 5.90 -26.53 29.01
N LYS A 408 6.08 -25.21 29.15
CA LYS A 408 5.39 -24.19 28.35
C LYS A 408 5.69 -24.38 26.86
N ALA A 409 6.96 -24.55 26.48
CA ALA A 409 7.34 -24.83 25.10
C ALA A 409 6.77 -26.15 24.57
N TYR A 410 6.83 -27.22 25.37
CA TYR A 410 6.26 -28.51 24.96
C TYR A 410 4.75 -28.39 24.67
N LEU A 411 4.00 -27.72 25.55
CA LEU A 411 2.56 -27.47 25.36
C LEU A 411 2.27 -26.54 24.17
N MET A 412 3.07 -25.50 23.93
CA MET A 412 2.94 -24.66 22.72
C MET A 412 3.10 -25.46 21.44
N THR A 413 4.07 -26.37 21.41
CA THR A 413 4.39 -27.15 20.21
C THR A 413 3.48 -28.36 19.98
N THR A 414 2.58 -28.67 20.92
CA THR A 414 1.68 -29.83 20.84
C THR A 414 0.22 -29.40 20.84
N SER A 415 -0.32 -28.99 21.99
CA SER A 415 -1.76 -28.78 22.20
C SER A 415 -2.20 -27.32 22.21
N HIS A 416 -1.29 -26.35 22.36
CA HIS A 416 -1.62 -24.92 22.50
C HIS A 416 -0.83 -24.03 21.53
N HIS A 417 -0.87 -24.37 20.25
CA HIS A 417 -0.15 -23.64 19.19
C HIS A 417 -0.60 -22.16 19.08
N GLU A 418 -1.86 -21.85 19.41
CA GLU A 418 -2.45 -20.50 19.44
C GLU A 418 -1.80 -19.54 20.47
N LYS A 419 -1.07 -20.07 21.47
CA LYS A 419 -0.39 -19.26 22.50
C LYS A 419 1.08 -19.00 22.20
N THR A 420 1.54 -19.38 21.01
CA THR A 420 2.96 -19.27 20.63
C THR A 420 3.40 -17.82 20.52
N THR A 421 4.53 -17.50 21.14
CA THR A 421 5.21 -16.19 21.02
C THR A 421 6.63 -16.42 20.55
N ARG A 422 7.03 -15.75 19.45
CA ARG A 422 8.38 -15.83 18.89
C ARG A 422 9.49 -15.49 19.90
N ASP A 423 9.29 -14.44 20.69
CA ASP A 423 10.25 -13.97 21.69
C ASP A 423 10.55 -15.00 22.79
N PHE A 424 9.63 -15.94 23.02
CA PHE A 424 9.79 -16.99 24.02
C PHE A 424 10.23 -18.32 23.38
N LEU A 425 9.55 -18.78 22.33
CA LEU A 425 9.74 -20.12 21.78
C LEU A 425 11.07 -20.27 21.02
N SER A 426 11.41 -19.31 20.15
CA SER A 426 12.64 -19.35 19.36
C SER A 426 13.92 -19.47 20.20
N PRO A 427 14.20 -18.59 21.18
CA PRO A 427 15.44 -18.66 21.94
C PRO A 427 15.52 -19.93 22.80
N LEU A 428 14.39 -20.38 23.35
CA LEU A 428 14.32 -21.58 24.19
C LEU A 428 14.55 -22.86 23.37
N LEU A 429 13.92 -22.99 22.20
CA LEU A 429 14.16 -24.13 21.29
C LEU A 429 15.62 -24.16 20.83
N LEU A 430 16.21 -23.00 20.55
CA LEU A 430 17.62 -22.89 20.18
C LEU A 430 18.55 -23.30 21.33
N GLU A 431 18.27 -22.89 22.56
CA GLU A 431 19.00 -23.28 23.76
C GLU A 431 18.94 -24.80 23.99
N ARG A 432 17.73 -25.38 23.91
CA ARG A 432 17.49 -26.82 24.06
C ARG A 432 18.16 -27.62 22.95
N TRP A 433 18.12 -27.14 21.72
CA TRP A 433 18.83 -27.76 20.60
C TRP A 433 20.35 -27.70 20.78
N LYS A 434 20.90 -26.58 21.24
CA LYS A 434 22.34 -26.43 21.53
C LYS A 434 22.78 -27.45 22.59
N GLY A 435 21.99 -27.62 23.65
CA GLY A 435 22.25 -28.63 24.69
C GLY A 435 23.63 -28.48 25.34
N GLY A 436 24.11 -27.25 25.52
CA GLY A 436 25.42 -26.95 26.11
C GLY A 436 26.63 -27.17 25.18
N ARG A 437 26.43 -27.59 23.92
CA ARG A 437 27.51 -27.81 22.95
C ARG A 437 28.05 -26.51 22.36
N GLU A 438 29.34 -26.46 22.03
CA GLU A 438 29.89 -25.38 21.20
C GLU A 438 29.48 -25.60 19.74
N VAL A 439 28.83 -24.60 19.15
CA VAL A 439 28.30 -24.65 17.78
C VAL A 439 28.85 -23.44 17.04
N ASP A 440 29.26 -23.66 15.78
CA ASP A 440 29.69 -22.62 14.86
C ASP A 440 28.61 -21.50 14.75
N PRO A 441 28.99 -20.21 14.84
CA PRO A 441 28.08 -19.09 14.66
C PRO A 441 27.19 -19.18 13.41
N GLU A 442 27.70 -19.70 12.29
CA GLU A 442 26.94 -19.81 11.05
C GLU A 442 25.79 -20.82 11.17
N ARG A 443 26.05 -21.97 11.82
CA ARG A 443 25.04 -23.01 12.06
C ARG A 443 23.97 -22.52 13.04
N LEU A 444 24.39 -21.79 14.07
CA LEU A 444 23.48 -21.22 15.07
C LEU A 444 22.54 -20.19 14.42
N ALA A 445 23.06 -19.33 13.54
CA ALA A 445 22.25 -18.37 12.79
C ALA A 445 21.27 -19.02 11.80
N LEU A 446 21.66 -20.13 11.15
CA LEU A 446 20.78 -20.90 10.29
C LEU A 446 19.66 -21.60 11.07
N ALA A 447 19.99 -22.24 12.20
CA ALA A 447 19.02 -22.89 13.07
C ALA A 447 18.04 -21.89 13.70
N ALA A 448 18.53 -20.74 14.18
CA ALA A 448 17.69 -19.67 14.71
C ALA A 448 16.63 -19.20 13.71
N ARG A 449 17.02 -19.02 12.44
CA ARG A 449 16.08 -18.66 11.35
C ARG A 449 15.00 -19.72 11.11
N GLN A 450 15.33 -21.00 11.29
CA GLN A 450 14.32 -22.07 11.17
C GLN A 450 13.34 -22.06 12.34
N PHE A 451 13.83 -21.88 13.57
CA PHE A 451 12.98 -21.80 14.77
C PHE A 451 12.10 -20.54 14.79
N ASP A 452 12.61 -19.41 14.28
CA ASP A 452 11.82 -18.19 14.08
C ASP A 452 10.66 -18.44 13.11
N PHE A 453 10.96 -19.00 11.94
CA PHE A 453 9.92 -19.30 10.95
C PHE A 453 8.90 -20.33 11.46
N TYR A 454 9.36 -21.34 12.20
CA TYR A 454 8.47 -22.31 12.83
C TYR A 454 7.54 -21.65 13.85
N SER A 455 8.08 -20.78 14.72
CA SER A 455 7.29 -20.08 15.74
C SER A 455 6.22 -19.18 15.11
N ASP A 456 6.55 -18.49 14.02
CA ASP A 456 5.61 -17.64 13.28
C ASP A 456 4.53 -18.49 12.57
N GLU A 457 4.88 -19.62 11.95
CA GLU A 457 3.94 -20.49 11.24
C GLU A 457 3.04 -21.33 12.17
N LEU A 458 3.53 -21.68 13.36
CA LEU A 458 2.78 -22.43 14.38
C LEU A 458 1.52 -21.67 14.86
N LEU A 459 1.56 -20.33 14.81
CA LEU A 459 0.41 -19.49 15.12
C LEU A 459 -0.73 -19.61 14.09
N ILE A 460 -0.39 -19.90 12.82
CA ILE A 460 -1.39 -20.06 11.75
C ILE A 460 -2.00 -21.47 11.79
N GLU A 461 -1.16 -22.51 11.77
CA GLU A 461 -1.60 -23.90 11.68
C GLU A 461 -0.49 -24.81 12.20
N ASN A 462 -0.82 -25.68 13.17
CA ASN A 462 0.14 -26.68 13.65
C ASN A 462 0.45 -27.69 12.53
N PRO A 463 1.71 -27.79 12.05
CA PRO A 463 2.08 -28.76 11.02
C PRO A 463 2.28 -30.18 11.57
N PHE A 464 2.25 -30.37 12.88
CA PHE A 464 2.48 -31.65 13.57
C PHE A 464 1.23 -32.14 14.32
N GLU A 465 1.23 -33.42 14.72
CA GLU A 465 0.11 -34.01 15.47
C GLU A 465 -0.07 -33.32 16.84
N GLU A 466 -1.32 -33.06 17.22
CA GLU A 466 -1.69 -32.36 18.47
C GLU A 466 -1.60 -33.26 19.72
N THR A 467 -1.15 -34.49 19.59
CA THR A 467 -1.08 -35.46 20.69
C THR A 467 0.08 -35.14 21.62
N ASN A 468 -0.24 -34.86 22.89
CA ASN A 468 0.75 -34.67 23.95
C ASN A 468 0.87 -35.94 24.82
N ASP A 469 2.01 -36.08 25.48
CA ASP A 469 2.19 -37.08 26.54
C ASP A 469 1.59 -36.53 27.85
N GLU A 470 0.33 -36.90 28.11
CA GLU A 470 -0.41 -36.44 29.29
C GLU A 470 0.29 -36.83 30.61
N GLU A 471 1.00 -37.97 30.66
CA GLU A 471 1.70 -38.41 31.87
C GLU A 471 2.92 -37.53 32.17
N ALA A 472 3.70 -37.20 31.13
CA ALA A 472 4.85 -36.30 31.27
C ALA A 472 4.39 -34.88 31.67
N VAL A 473 3.31 -34.39 31.07
CA VAL A 473 2.70 -33.09 31.42
C VAL A 473 2.19 -33.10 32.87
N ALA A 474 1.47 -34.14 33.28
CA ALA A 474 0.95 -34.24 34.65
C ALA A 474 2.08 -34.33 35.69
N ARG A 475 3.16 -35.07 35.39
CA ARG A 475 4.35 -35.16 36.25
C ARG A 475 5.02 -33.79 36.40
N ALA A 476 5.26 -33.10 35.29
CA ALA A 476 5.86 -31.77 35.29
C ALA A 476 5.00 -30.76 36.05
N ARG A 477 3.67 -30.77 35.86
CA ARG A 477 2.75 -29.90 36.62
C ARG A 477 2.79 -30.17 38.12
N ARG A 478 2.80 -31.43 38.56
CA ARG A 478 2.94 -31.80 39.98
C ARG A 478 4.28 -31.36 40.56
N TYR A 479 5.38 -31.55 39.82
CA TYR A 479 6.71 -31.09 40.22
C TYR A 479 6.74 -29.56 40.40
N LEU A 480 6.18 -28.82 39.43
CA LEU A 480 6.08 -27.36 39.46
C LEU A 480 5.13 -26.83 40.54
N ALA A 481 4.09 -27.59 40.91
CA ALA A 481 3.16 -27.23 41.98
C ALA A 481 3.78 -27.34 43.37
N GLN A 482 4.77 -28.22 43.56
CA GLN A 482 5.43 -28.44 44.85
C GLN A 482 6.50 -27.42 45.19
N PHE A 483 7.00 -26.66 44.21
CA PHE A 483 7.82 -25.49 44.54
C PHE A 483 6.94 -24.49 45.29
N ASN A 484 7.43 -23.92 46.39
CA ASN A 484 6.70 -22.86 47.07
C ASN A 484 6.56 -21.66 46.10
N ALA A 485 5.33 -21.33 45.68
CA ALA A 485 5.06 -20.28 44.69
C ALA A 485 5.60 -18.92 45.14
N MET A 486 5.50 -18.67 46.45
CA MET A 486 5.98 -17.46 47.08
C MET A 486 7.51 -17.32 47.06
N GLU A 487 8.23 -18.39 47.38
CA GLU A 487 9.70 -18.38 47.39
C GLU A 487 10.25 -18.15 45.97
N ARG A 488 9.68 -18.82 44.97
CA ARG A 488 10.05 -18.65 43.55
C ARG A 488 9.85 -17.22 43.08
N LEU A 489 8.68 -16.66 43.40
CA LEU A 489 8.31 -15.31 43.03
C LEU A 489 9.25 -14.29 43.67
N TYR A 490 9.53 -14.49 44.96
CA TYR A 490 10.45 -13.66 45.69
C TYR A 490 11.88 -13.68 45.11
N GLN A 491 12.45 -14.86 44.85
CA GLN A 491 13.80 -14.98 44.31
C GLN A 491 13.93 -14.45 42.87
N ALA A 492 12.91 -14.68 42.01
CA ALA A 492 12.91 -14.16 40.64
C ALA A 492 12.85 -12.63 40.60
N LEU A 493 12.01 -12.03 41.45
CA LEU A 493 11.92 -10.58 41.58
C LEU A 493 13.23 -10.00 42.15
N LEU A 494 13.85 -10.66 43.13
CA LEU A 494 15.15 -10.26 43.67
C LEU A 494 16.25 -10.29 42.61
N ALA A 495 16.31 -11.32 41.76
CA ALA A 495 17.31 -11.41 40.71
C ALA A 495 17.18 -10.28 39.67
N GLN A 496 15.94 -9.96 39.27
CA GLN A 496 15.68 -8.84 38.35
C GLN A 496 15.96 -7.49 39.00
N ALA A 497 15.62 -7.30 40.27
CA ALA A 497 15.95 -6.10 41.04
C ALA A 497 17.48 -5.93 41.18
N ALA A 498 18.21 -7.04 41.41
CA ALA A 498 19.67 -7.05 41.49
C ALA A 498 20.34 -6.66 40.17
N ALA A 499 19.70 -6.87 39.03
CA ALA A 499 20.21 -6.43 37.73
C ALA A 499 20.06 -4.91 37.49
N GLN A 500 19.15 -4.23 38.22
CA GLN A 500 18.90 -2.79 38.05
C GLN A 500 19.99 -1.91 38.66
N ALA A 501 20.73 -2.42 39.63
CA ALA A 501 21.74 -1.67 40.36
C ALA A 501 22.96 -2.54 40.67
N PRO A 502 24.18 -1.98 40.66
CA PRO A 502 25.37 -2.71 41.08
C PRO A 502 25.30 -3.07 42.58
N THR A 503 25.99 -4.13 42.97
CA THR A 503 26.16 -4.50 44.38
C THR A 503 26.86 -3.39 45.14
N VAL A 504 26.32 -3.03 46.31
CA VAL A 504 26.88 -1.99 47.18
C VAL A 504 27.86 -2.63 48.15
N ASN A 505 29.11 -2.18 48.10
CA ASN A 505 30.14 -2.52 49.08
C ASN A 505 30.92 -1.26 49.42
N PHE A 506 30.94 -0.92 50.71
CA PHE A 506 31.56 0.31 51.18
C PHE A 506 33.07 0.36 50.88
N ASN A 507 33.82 -0.70 51.19
CA ASN A 507 35.27 -0.75 50.99
C ASN A 507 35.69 -0.78 49.51
N LYS A 508 34.84 -1.31 48.62
CA LYS A 508 35.05 -1.25 47.15
C LYS A 508 34.71 0.12 46.57
N GLN A 509 33.69 0.80 47.10
CA GLN A 509 33.26 2.13 46.64
C GLN A 509 34.16 3.27 47.14
N PHE A 510 34.79 3.10 48.32
CA PHE A 510 35.71 4.06 48.91
C PHE A 510 37.10 3.44 49.11
N PRO A 511 38.01 3.52 48.12
CA PRO A 511 39.36 2.97 48.23
C PRO A 511 40.16 3.61 49.38
N GLY A 512 40.79 2.79 50.24
CA GLY A 512 41.55 3.24 51.40
C GLY A 512 40.74 3.39 52.70
N SER A 513 39.44 3.09 52.67
CA SER A 513 38.55 3.11 53.83
C SER A 513 38.82 1.99 54.83
N ASP A 514 39.40 0.86 54.39
CA ASP A 514 39.75 -0.33 55.17
C ASP A 514 40.71 -0.05 56.34
N GLY A 515 41.51 1.01 56.23
CA GLY A 515 42.39 1.48 57.31
C GLY A 515 41.66 2.18 58.47
N TYR A 516 40.40 2.60 58.26
CA TYR A 516 39.64 3.44 59.22
C TYR A 516 38.31 2.80 59.63
N VAL A 517 37.55 2.25 58.67
CA VAL A 517 36.26 1.61 58.86
C VAL A 517 36.19 0.33 58.02
N VAL A 518 35.91 -0.80 58.67
CA VAL A 518 35.79 -2.09 57.99
C VAL A 518 34.32 -2.44 57.84
N ASN A 519 33.90 -2.75 56.61
CA ASN A 519 32.61 -3.34 56.31
C ASN A 519 32.80 -4.51 55.31
N ASN A 520 32.63 -5.74 55.79
CA ASN A 520 32.87 -6.94 54.97
C ASN A 520 31.60 -7.51 54.32
N ARG A 521 30.55 -6.69 54.11
CA ARG A 521 29.27 -7.16 53.54
C ARG A 521 29.01 -6.55 52.16
N ASP A 522 28.79 -7.42 51.18
CA ASP A 522 28.24 -7.03 49.88
C ASP A 522 26.70 -7.01 49.99
N ILE A 523 26.08 -5.85 49.75
CA ILE A 523 24.62 -5.72 49.65
C ILE A 523 24.23 -5.87 48.18
N SER A 524 23.27 -6.75 47.89
CA SER A 524 22.74 -6.91 46.53
C SER A 524 22.10 -5.61 46.04
N GLY A 525 22.25 -5.32 44.74
CA GLY A 525 21.59 -4.18 44.09
C GLY A 525 20.07 -4.16 44.27
N ALA A 526 19.48 -5.33 44.56
CA ALA A 526 18.07 -5.47 44.87
C ALA A 526 17.63 -4.63 46.08
N PHE A 527 18.49 -4.49 47.11
CA PHE A 527 18.17 -3.76 48.35
C PHE A 527 18.63 -2.30 48.34
N THR A 528 18.70 -1.68 47.16
CA THR A 528 19.00 -0.24 46.99
C THR A 528 17.72 0.55 46.70
N VAL A 529 17.77 1.89 46.66
CA VAL A 529 16.58 2.71 46.28
C VAL A 529 16.05 2.33 44.89
N LYS A 530 16.93 2.13 43.92
CA LYS A 530 16.54 1.71 42.56
C LYS A 530 15.95 0.30 42.53
N GLY A 531 16.53 -0.62 43.32
CA GLY A 531 16.00 -1.98 43.49
C GLY A 531 14.62 -1.98 44.17
N TRP A 532 14.40 -1.09 45.14
CA TRP A 532 13.12 -0.86 45.80
C TRP A 532 12.06 -0.32 44.85
N GLU A 533 12.36 0.70 44.05
CA GLU A 533 11.43 1.24 43.04
C GLU A 533 11.00 0.18 42.03
N PHE A 534 11.95 -0.64 41.56
CA PHE A 534 11.65 -1.78 40.69
C PHE A 534 10.76 -2.81 41.39
N MET A 535 11.10 -3.19 42.63
CA MET A 535 10.35 -4.18 43.39
C MET A 535 8.92 -3.71 43.70
N ASP A 536 8.73 -2.45 44.11
CA ASP A 536 7.40 -1.90 44.37
C ASP A 536 6.54 -1.85 43.09
N ALA A 537 7.12 -1.47 41.96
CA ALA A 537 6.45 -1.50 40.66
C ALA A 537 6.11 -2.94 40.22
N ALA A 538 7.01 -3.89 40.44
CA ALA A 538 6.82 -5.30 40.09
C ALA A 538 5.78 -5.99 40.98
N LEU A 539 5.76 -5.69 42.29
CA LEU A 539 4.76 -6.18 43.24
C LEU A 539 3.36 -5.66 42.91
N LYS A 540 3.21 -4.38 42.52
CA LYS A 540 1.93 -3.80 42.06
C LYS A 540 1.41 -4.45 40.77
N LYS A 541 2.30 -4.94 39.92
CA LYS A 541 1.97 -5.66 38.68
C LYS A 541 2.03 -7.18 38.84
N ALA A 542 2.20 -7.70 40.06
CA ALA A 542 2.42 -9.12 40.29
C ALA A 542 1.28 -9.99 39.72
N LYS A 543 0.05 -9.48 39.69
CA LYS A 543 -1.10 -10.17 39.08
C LYS A 543 -0.99 -10.35 37.57
N GLU A 544 -0.42 -9.38 36.85
CA GLU A 544 -0.21 -9.45 35.39
C GLU A 544 1.04 -10.28 35.03
N PHE A 545 2.09 -10.17 35.84
CA PHE A 545 3.33 -10.93 35.64
C PHE A 545 3.20 -12.41 36.02
N PHE A 546 2.35 -12.75 37.00
CA PHE A 546 2.37 -14.06 37.66
C PHE A 546 1.00 -14.68 37.90
N GLY A 547 -0.06 -14.18 37.25
CA GLY A 547 -1.22 -15.02 36.96
C GLY A 547 -0.74 -16.16 36.07
N GLY A 548 -0.18 -17.21 36.68
CA GLY A 548 0.42 -18.35 36.00
C GLY A 548 -0.51 -18.77 34.89
N GLU A 549 0.02 -18.84 33.67
CA GLU A 549 -0.76 -19.17 32.50
C GLU A 549 -1.51 -20.48 32.78
N ARG A 550 -2.82 -20.36 33.05
CA ARG A 550 -3.65 -21.46 33.59
C ARG A 550 -3.61 -22.70 32.69
N TRP A 551 -3.39 -22.47 31.40
CA TRP A 551 -3.21 -23.52 30.39
C TRP A 551 -1.87 -24.29 30.52
N VAL A 552 -0.81 -23.69 31.09
CA VAL A 552 0.49 -24.34 31.32
C VAL A 552 0.45 -25.19 32.59
N LEU A 553 0.05 -24.59 33.72
CA LEU A 553 0.15 -25.21 35.04
C LEU A 553 -1.05 -26.10 35.40
N GLY A 554 -2.19 -25.90 34.74
CA GLY A 554 -3.45 -26.58 35.07
C GLY A 554 -4.11 -26.02 36.33
N ASP A 555 -5.36 -26.42 36.55
CA ASP A 555 -6.22 -25.86 37.59
C ASP A 555 -5.70 -26.16 39.03
N GLU A 556 -5.16 -27.35 39.27
CA GLU A 556 -4.68 -27.78 40.59
C GLU A 556 -3.48 -26.96 41.14
N ALA A 557 -2.65 -26.40 40.26
CA ALA A 557 -1.48 -25.62 40.67
C ALA A 557 -1.84 -24.15 40.96
N VAL A 558 -2.86 -23.62 40.28
CA VAL A 558 -3.30 -22.22 40.41
C VAL A 558 -4.19 -22.01 41.63
N ASP A 559 -5.00 -23.00 42.01
CA ASP A 559 -5.89 -22.92 43.18
C ASP A 559 -5.14 -22.86 44.53
N SER A 560 -3.84 -23.13 44.54
CA SER A 560 -2.98 -23.02 45.74
C SER A 560 -2.50 -21.59 46.06
N ILE A 561 -2.80 -20.61 45.19
CA ILE A 561 -2.28 -19.25 45.27
C ILE A 561 -3.45 -18.26 45.20
N ASP A 562 -3.80 -17.62 46.32
CA ASP A 562 -4.74 -16.48 46.29
C ASP A 562 -3.98 -15.20 45.85
N PRO A 563 -4.19 -14.70 44.63
CA PRO A 563 -3.48 -13.53 44.12
C PRO A 563 -3.78 -12.25 44.93
N ALA A 564 -4.87 -12.20 45.71
CA ALA A 564 -5.18 -11.07 46.59
C ALA A 564 -4.37 -11.09 47.90
N ALA A 565 -3.96 -12.28 48.37
CA ALA A 565 -3.14 -12.44 49.57
C ALA A 565 -1.62 -12.34 49.28
N LEU A 566 -1.22 -12.50 48.01
CA LEU A 566 0.19 -12.60 47.59
C LEU A 566 0.98 -11.29 47.72
N GLU A 567 0.41 -10.17 47.27
CA GLU A 567 1.08 -8.86 47.32
C GLU A 567 1.49 -8.45 48.75
N PRO A 568 0.59 -8.45 49.75
CA PRO A 568 0.96 -8.01 51.09
C PRO A 568 1.98 -8.94 51.76
N GLU A 569 1.92 -10.25 51.50
CA GLU A 569 2.85 -11.21 52.08
C GLU A 569 4.26 -11.09 51.47
N LEU A 570 4.37 -10.92 50.14
CA LEU A 570 5.64 -10.64 49.47
C LEU A 570 6.23 -9.30 49.89
N ARG A 571 5.39 -8.26 50.00
CA ARG A 571 5.84 -6.93 50.45
C ARG A 571 6.37 -7.01 51.88
N ALA A 572 5.67 -7.69 52.78
CA ALA A 572 6.11 -7.86 54.16
C ALA A 572 7.43 -8.63 54.24
N ARG A 573 7.59 -9.69 53.44
CA ARG A 573 8.84 -10.44 53.36
C ARG A 573 9.99 -9.60 52.81
N TYR A 574 9.78 -8.89 51.70
CA TYR A 574 10.78 -8.01 51.12
C TYR A 574 11.22 -6.91 52.08
N GLN A 575 10.27 -6.29 52.81
CA GLN A 575 10.56 -5.32 53.86
C GLN A 575 11.43 -5.92 54.96
N ALA A 576 11.12 -7.14 55.43
CA ALA A 576 11.91 -7.82 56.46
C ALA A 576 13.34 -8.13 55.99
N ASP A 577 13.52 -8.60 54.76
CA ASP A 577 14.83 -8.89 54.20
C ASP A 577 15.63 -7.60 53.92
N PHE A 578 14.96 -6.53 53.48
CA PHE A 578 15.58 -5.22 53.30
C PHE A 578 16.10 -4.66 54.64
N LEU A 579 15.28 -4.74 55.70
CA LEU A 579 15.69 -4.39 57.06
C LEU A 579 16.88 -5.23 57.50
N GLY A 580 16.81 -6.55 57.31
CA GLY A 580 17.85 -7.49 57.70
C GLY A 580 19.20 -7.15 57.07
N ASN A 581 19.25 -6.95 55.75
CA ASN A 581 20.49 -6.66 55.02
C ASN A 581 21.16 -5.36 55.48
N TRP A 582 20.39 -4.29 55.71
CA TRP A 582 20.93 -3.01 56.16
C TRP A 582 21.28 -2.99 57.66
N ARG A 583 20.55 -3.75 58.50
CA ARG A 583 20.92 -3.99 59.91
C ARG A 583 22.22 -4.78 59.99
N GLU A 584 22.39 -5.82 59.18
CA GLU A 584 23.64 -6.59 59.08
C GLU A 584 24.80 -5.73 58.59
N TYR A 585 24.56 -4.83 57.63
CA TYR A 585 25.57 -3.87 57.17
C TYR A 585 26.08 -3.01 58.32
N LEU A 586 25.20 -2.46 59.17
CA LEU A 586 25.62 -1.69 60.35
C LEU A 586 26.30 -2.55 61.41
N ASN A 587 25.80 -3.77 61.63
CA ASN A 587 26.37 -4.67 62.64
C ASN A 587 27.77 -5.17 62.28
N ASN A 588 28.03 -5.36 60.98
CA ASN A 588 29.35 -5.74 60.46
C ASN A 588 30.26 -4.54 60.16
N SER A 589 29.79 -3.32 60.46
CA SER A 589 30.63 -2.13 60.42
C SER A 589 31.38 -1.98 61.73
N ALA A 590 32.68 -1.73 61.67
CA ALA A 590 33.48 -1.44 62.84
C ALA A 590 34.57 -0.41 62.53
N VAL A 591 34.81 0.48 63.50
CA VAL A 591 35.94 1.42 63.43
C VAL A 591 37.23 0.67 63.78
N VAL A 592 38.27 0.87 63.00
CA VAL A 592 39.57 0.21 63.20
C VAL A 592 40.23 0.75 64.47
N ARG A 593 40.58 -0.17 65.38
CA ARG A 593 41.30 0.19 66.62
C ARG A 593 42.66 0.83 66.32
N TYR A 594 43.05 1.75 67.19
CA TYR A 594 44.33 2.45 67.10
C TYR A 594 45.47 1.59 67.65
N ARG A 595 46.64 1.64 67.00
CA ARG A 595 47.86 0.91 67.43
C ARG A 595 48.73 1.71 68.38
N SER A 596 48.71 3.03 68.26
CA SER A 596 49.49 3.99 69.06
C SER A 596 48.82 5.36 69.07
N VAL A 597 49.27 6.27 69.95
CA VAL A 597 48.76 7.65 70.01
C VAL A 597 48.95 8.38 68.67
N SER A 598 50.08 8.19 68.00
CA SER A 598 50.33 8.76 66.68
C SER A 598 49.42 8.17 65.59
N ASP A 599 49.11 6.87 65.67
CA ASP A 599 48.13 6.23 64.78
C ASP A 599 46.70 6.75 65.03
N ALA A 600 46.34 6.99 66.30
CA ALA A 600 45.07 7.63 66.64
C ALA A 600 44.96 9.05 66.12
N ALA A 601 45.97 9.91 66.29
CA ALA A 601 45.93 11.28 65.77
C ALA A 601 45.72 11.32 64.25
N LYS A 602 46.40 10.43 63.51
CA LYS A 602 46.26 10.29 62.05
C LYS A 602 44.87 9.78 61.64
N LYS A 603 44.39 8.72 62.31
CA LYS A 603 43.06 8.14 62.01
C LYS A 603 41.92 9.07 62.41
N LEU A 604 42.02 9.73 63.56
CA LEU A 604 41.07 10.74 63.99
C LEU A 604 41.04 11.93 63.02
N SER A 605 42.18 12.34 62.45
CA SER A 605 42.22 13.42 61.44
C SER A 605 41.43 13.07 60.17
N GLN A 606 41.48 11.81 59.74
CA GLN A 606 40.67 11.33 58.61
C GLN A 606 39.21 11.13 58.98
N LEU A 607 38.90 10.75 60.23
CA LEU A 607 37.52 10.59 60.72
C LEU A 607 36.84 11.94 61.06
N SER A 608 37.61 12.98 61.39
CA SER A 608 37.11 14.32 61.74
C SER A 608 37.17 15.33 60.57
N GLY A 609 37.77 14.94 59.45
CA GLY A 609 37.87 15.77 58.25
C GLY A 609 36.58 15.80 57.41
N ASN A 610 36.58 16.64 56.38
CA ASN A 610 35.44 16.82 55.46
C ASN A 610 35.14 15.55 54.62
N GLN A 611 36.10 14.64 54.48
CA GLN A 611 35.95 13.34 53.80
C GLN A 611 35.96 12.18 54.81
N SER A 612 35.27 12.34 55.93
CA SER A 612 35.19 11.31 56.97
C SER A 612 34.64 10.00 56.43
N HIS A 613 35.44 8.93 56.53
CA HIS A 613 35.02 7.58 56.15
C HIS A 613 33.87 7.06 57.03
N LEU A 614 33.77 7.50 58.29
CA LEU A 614 32.65 7.14 59.16
C LEU A 614 31.36 7.83 58.73
N LEU A 615 31.41 9.12 58.39
CA LEU A 615 30.23 9.81 57.84
C LEU A 615 29.88 9.29 56.44
N ALA A 616 30.87 8.92 55.61
CA ALA A 616 30.62 8.28 54.32
C ALA A 616 29.88 6.94 54.47
N LEU A 617 30.20 6.14 55.51
CA LEU A 617 29.48 4.90 55.83
C LEU A 617 28.01 5.17 56.17
N PHE A 618 27.76 6.13 57.07
CA PHE A 618 26.39 6.51 57.44
C PHE A 618 25.62 7.11 56.28
N CYS A 619 26.30 7.91 55.46
CA CYS A 619 25.75 8.53 54.28
C CYS A 619 25.32 7.50 53.23
N LEU A 620 26.16 6.50 52.94
CA LEU A 620 25.82 5.42 52.03
C LEU A 620 24.60 4.62 52.53
N GLY A 621 24.53 4.36 53.83
CA GLY A 621 23.36 3.74 54.46
C GLY A 621 22.11 4.61 54.37
N SER A 622 22.23 5.90 54.67
CA SER A 622 21.14 6.89 54.64
C SER A 622 20.55 7.05 53.24
N MET A 623 21.38 7.19 52.21
CA MET A 623 20.93 7.31 50.82
C MET A 623 20.16 6.08 50.35
N ASN A 624 20.63 4.88 50.71
CA ASN A 624 19.98 3.64 50.25
C ASN A 624 18.76 3.22 51.07
N THR A 625 18.63 3.69 52.32
CA THR A 625 17.50 3.38 53.20
C THR A 625 16.38 4.44 53.15
N ASN A 626 16.59 5.57 52.46
CA ASN A 626 15.57 6.59 52.24
C ASN A 626 14.56 6.17 51.14
N VAL A 627 13.80 5.11 51.42
CA VAL A 627 12.75 4.60 50.53
C VAL A 627 11.37 5.10 50.97
N GLY A 628 10.39 5.09 50.06
CA GLY A 628 9.04 5.63 50.30
C GLY A 628 8.16 4.90 51.32
N ASP A 629 8.73 4.05 52.18
CA ASP A 629 8.04 3.24 53.17
C ASP A 629 8.27 3.79 54.60
N GLU A 630 7.19 4.08 55.33
CA GLU A 630 7.29 4.67 56.67
C GLU A 630 7.98 3.75 57.68
N LYS A 631 7.79 2.42 57.61
CA LYS A 631 8.43 1.48 58.55
C LYS A 631 9.95 1.45 58.36
N LEU A 632 10.42 1.51 57.12
CA LEU A 632 11.85 1.54 56.82
C LEU A 632 12.48 2.87 57.22
N LYS A 633 11.79 3.99 57.03
CA LYS A 633 12.24 5.30 57.49
C LYS A 633 12.35 5.37 59.01
N GLU A 634 11.36 4.87 59.73
CA GLU A 634 11.38 4.81 61.20
C GLU A 634 12.54 3.93 61.71
N ALA A 635 12.76 2.76 61.10
CA ALA A 635 13.83 1.84 61.51
C ALA A 635 15.25 2.40 61.29
N PHE A 636 15.48 3.16 60.20
CA PHE A 636 16.79 3.74 59.87
C PHE A 636 16.90 5.24 60.18
N GLN A 637 15.92 5.81 60.88
CA GLN A 637 15.90 7.22 61.30
C GLN A 637 17.21 7.69 61.97
N PRO A 638 17.90 6.90 62.82
CA PRO A 638 19.18 7.32 63.40
C PRO A 638 20.25 7.65 62.35
N LEU A 639 20.30 6.93 61.22
CA LEU A 639 21.22 7.24 60.12
C LEU A 639 20.83 8.54 59.41
N HIS A 640 19.53 8.77 59.22
CA HIS A 640 19.00 9.95 58.55
C HIS A 640 19.19 11.23 59.39
N VAL A 641 19.18 11.10 60.72
CA VAL A 641 19.52 12.21 61.63
C VAL A 641 21.00 12.55 61.55
N VAL A 642 21.89 11.56 61.65
CA VAL A 642 23.35 11.80 61.64
C VAL A 642 23.82 12.31 60.29
N THR A 643 23.31 11.75 59.20
CA THR A 643 23.63 12.14 57.83
C THR A 643 22.34 12.21 57.01
N PRO A 644 21.73 13.40 56.89
CA PRO A 644 20.53 13.58 56.08
C PRO A 644 20.81 13.21 54.61
N PRO A 645 19.92 12.43 53.95
CA PRO A 645 20.18 11.88 52.62
C PRO A 645 20.36 12.96 51.54
N GLY A 646 19.78 14.16 51.71
CA GLY A 646 19.95 15.28 50.77
C GLY A 646 21.26 16.06 50.91
N SER A 647 21.90 16.03 52.08
CA SER A 647 23.18 16.74 52.33
C SER A 647 24.38 15.91 51.85
N CYS A 648 24.20 14.59 51.89
CA CYS A 648 25.15 13.54 51.53
C CYS A 648 25.81 13.66 50.15
N GLU A 649 25.12 14.23 49.15
CA GLU A 649 25.63 14.35 47.79
C GLU A 649 26.64 15.50 47.62
N GLN A 650 26.63 16.48 48.53
CA GLN A 650 27.46 17.69 48.43
C GLN A 650 28.51 17.76 49.53
N GLN A 651 28.15 17.45 50.78
CA GLN A 651 29.03 17.50 51.96
C GLN A 651 28.58 16.52 53.05
N TYR A 652 29.52 15.80 53.67
CA TYR A 652 29.18 14.86 54.75
C TYR A 652 28.85 15.54 56.09
N ILE A 653 29.37 16.74 56.32
CA ILE A 653 29.14 17.50 57.54
C ILE A 653 27.86 18.35 57.35
N ALA A 654 26.82 18.00 58.10
CA ALA A 654 25.53 18.67 58.13
C ALA A 654 25.31 19.38 59.48
N ASP A 655 24.27 20.21 59.60
CA ASP A 655 23.96 20.88 60.88
C ASP A 655 23.75 19.88 62.02
N SER A 656 23.23 18.68 61.73
CA SER A 656 22.92 17.64 62.71
C SER A 656 24.16 16.95 63.30
N ASN A 657 25.25 16.83 62.54
CA ASN A 657 26.49 16.18 62.99
C ASN A 657 27.63 17.18 63.29
N ARG A 658 27.40 18.49 63.11
CA ARG A 658 28.41 19.54 63.32
C ARG A 658 28.99 19.54 64.73
N ASN A 659 28.16 19.35 65.76
CA ASN A 659 28.62 19.33 67.16
C ASN A 659 29.51 18.12 67.45
N TYR A 660 29.13 16.94 66.94
CA TYR A 660 29.92 15.72 67.04
C TYR A 660 31.28 15.87 66.33
N MET A 661 31.27 16.37 65.09
CA MET A 661 32.50 16.60 64.32
C MET A 661 33.41 17.64 64.98
N GLY A 662 32.85 18.72 65.55
CA GLY A 662 33.60 19.69 66.34
C GLY A 662 34.29 19.05 67.55
N GLY A 663 33.61 18.15 68.26
CA GLY A 663 34.19 17.37 69.36
C GLY A 663 35.32 16.47 68.90
N LEU A 664 35.17 15.78 67.76
CA LEU A 664 36.23 14.95 67.18
C LEU A 664 37.46 15.75 66.72
N VAL A 665 37.28 16.96 66.17
CA VAL A 665 38.38 17.85 65.78
C VAL A 665 39.17 18.32 67.00
N SER A 666 38.49 18.69 68.09
CA SER A 666 39.14 19.05 69.36
C SER A 666 39.93 17.87 69.92
N LEU A 667 39.33 16.68 69.97
CA LEU A 667 40.00 15.46 70.43
C LEU A 667 41.21 15.12 69.54
N GLN A 668 41.08 15.25 68.22
CA GLN A 668 42.17 15.01 67.29
C GLN A 668 43.35 15.97 67.52
N THR A 669 43.06 17.26 67.75
CA THR A 669 44.09 18.27 68.00
C THR A 669 44.85 17.98 69.29
N SER A 670 44.13 17.61 70.36
CA SER A 670 44.73 17.26 71.65
C SER A 670 45.51 15.94 71.57
N MET A 671 44.99 14.93 70.86
CA MET A 671 45.71 13.68 70.59
C MET A 671 46.98 13.88 69.77
N ASP A 672 46.99 14.81 68.81
CA ASP A 672 48.18 15.14 68.02
C ASP A 672 49.26 15.82 68.88
N ARG A 673 48.87 16.70 69.81
CA ARG A 673 49.79 17.29 70.79
C ARG A 673 50.42 16.22 71.69
N VAL A 674 49.64 15.26 72.17
CA VAL A 674 50.15 14.13 72.96
C VAL A 674 51.09 13.25 72.11
N ALA A 675 50.76 13.02 70.83
CA ALA A 675 51.62 12.27 69.92
C ALA A 675 52.96 12.97 69.65
N GLN A 676 52.97 14.31 69.53
CA GLN A 676 54.16 15.12 69.34
C GLN A 676 55.03 15.20 70.62
N ALA A 677 54.39 15.23 71.80
CA ALA A 677 55.08 15.23 73.08
C ALA A 677 55.72 13.87 73.43
N GLY A 678 55.27 12.77 72.82
CA GLY A 678 55.86 11.44 72.99
C GLY A 678 55.85 10.97 74.45
N ASN A 679 56.98 10.45 74.95
CA ASN A 679 57.11 9.98 76.34
C ASN A 679 57.17 11.12 77.38
N SER A 680 57.32 12.37 76.92
CA SER A 680 57.40 13.59 77.75
C SER A 680 56.08 14.35 77.82
N ALA A 681 54.95 13.72 77.52
CA ALA A 681 53.63 14.34 77.67
C ALA A 681 53.33 14.63 79.15
N ASP A 682 53.14 15.90 79.52
CA ASP A 682 52.76 16.30 80.87
C ASP A 682 51.39 15.74 81.26
N GLU A 683 51.19 15.44 82.55
CA GLU A 683 49.94 14.90 83.10
C GLU A 683 48.73 15.80 82.77
N GLY A 684 48.94 17.13 82.77
CA GLY A 684 47.91 18.11 82.40
C GLY A 684 47.48 18.04 80.92
N LEU A 685 48.37 17.65 79.99
CA LEU A 685 48.02 17.44 78.59
C LEU A 685 47.17 16.17 78.39
N VAL A 686 47.48 15.11 79.14
CA VAL A 686 46.70 13.87 79.13
C VAL A 686 45.31 14.10 79.75
N GLU A 687 45.23 14.83 80.87
CA GLU A 687 43.97 15.19 81.51
C GLU A 687 43.10 16.10 80.61
N GLN A 688 43.71 17.09 79.95
CA GLN A 688 43.01 17.94 78.97
C GLN A 688 42.47 17.10 77.80
N THR A 689 43.25 16.15 77.29
CA THR A 689 42.82 15.27 76.19
C THR A 689 41.68 14.33 76.62
N MET A 690 41.68 13.86 77.87
CA MET A 690 40.56 13.10 78.45
C MET A 690 39.29 13.95 78.61
N ASN A 691 39.43 15.22 78.98
CA ASN A 691 38.29 16.16 79.02
C ASN A 691 37.71 16.40 77.62
N ASP A 692 38.56 16.54 76.60
CA ASP A 692 38.12 16.67 75.21
C ASP A 692 37.43 15.40 74.70
N ALA A 693 37.92 14.21 75.08
CA ALA A 693 37.26 12.94 74.77
C ALA A 693 35.88 12.85 75.44
N THR A 694 35.78 13.25 76.72
CA THR A 694 34.50 13.29 77.45
C THR A 694 33.52 14.27 76.80
N ASN A 695 33.98 15.42 76.32
CA ASN A 695 33.16 16.39 75.61
C ASN A 695 32.69 15.86 74.25
N ALA A 696 33.56 15.16 73.52
CA ALA A 696 33.20 14.51 72.26
C ALA A 696 32.17 13.38 72.47
N LEU A 697 32.29 12.58 73.53
CA LEU A 697 31.27 11.59 73.91
C LEU A 697 29.93 12.25 74.24
N ARG A 698 29.96 13.38 74.97
CA ARG A 698 28.73 14.14 75.26
C ARG A 698 28.07 14.65 73.98
N ALA A 699 28.85 15.12 73.00
CA ALA A 699 28.33 15.55 71.71
C ALA A 699 27.73 14.38 70.91
N ALA A 700 28.38 13.22 70.90
CA ALA A 700 27.82 11.99 70.30
C ALA A 700 26.50 11.57 70.96
N ALA A 701 26.45 11.61 72.30
CA ALA A 701 25.25 11.29 73.06
C ALA A 701 24.12 12.30 72.84
N GLN A 702 24.42 13.58 72.66
CA GLN A 702 23.43 14.62 72.32
C GLN A 702 22.80 14.36 70.96
N THR A 703 23.59 14.03 69.93
CA THR A 703 23.04 13.62 68.63
C THR A 703 22.17 12.37 68.75
N ALA A 704 22.53 11.44 69.64
CA ALA A 704 21.75 10.23 69.88
C ALA A 704 20.43 10.45 70.64
N GLN A 705 20.20 11.61 71.27
CA GLN A 705 18.92 11.91 71.93
C GLN A 705 17.76 12.02 70.95
N ASP A 706 18.05 12.43 69.71
CA ASP A 706 17.07 12.57 68.63
C ASP A 706 16.78 11.23 67.92
N PHE A 707 17.43 10.14 68.35
CA PHE A 707 17.24 8.81 67.75
C PHE A 707 15.96 8.16 68.25
N GLN A 708 15.13 7.71 67.31
CA GLN A 708 14.02 6.82 67.64
C GLN A 708 14.55 5.45 68.06
N VAL A 709 13.91 4.86 69.08
CA VAL A 709 14.30 3.55 69.59
C VAL A 709 13.70 2.45 68.71
N ASP A 710 14.52 1.88 67.84
CA ASP A 710 14.19 0.63 67.15
C ASP A 710 14.21 -0.53 68.16
N ARG A 711 13.04 -1.11 68.43
CA ARG A 711 12.88 -2.22 69.40
C ARG A 711 13.39 -3.57 68.87
N GLU A 712 13.57 -3.72 67.56
CA GLU A 712 13.93 -5.00 66.94
C GLU A 712 15.40 -5.07 66.50
N GLY A 713 15.89 -4.05 65.79
CA GLY A 713 17.22 -4.06 65.17
C GLY A 713 18.31 -3.33 65.93
N GLY A 714 17.94 -2.49 66.91
CA GLY A 714 18.90 -1.71 67.69
C GLY A 714 19.77 -0.76 66.84
N VAL A 715 19.27 -0.29 65.69
CA VAL A 715 19.99 0.62 64.78
C VAL A 715 20.47 1.87 65.52
N ASN A 716 19.66 2.42 66.43
CA ASN A 716 20.03 3.53 67.30
C ASN A 716 21.30 3.23 68.13
N ARG A 717 21.37 2.05 68.75
CA ARG A 717 22.53 1.63 69.54
C ARG A 717 23.75 1.37 68.67
N LEU A 718 23.57 0.79 67.49
CA LEU A 718 24.67 0.53 66.55
C LEU A 718 25.25 1.83 66.02
N THR A 719 24.42 2.77 65.58
CA THR A 719 24.85 4.09 65.11
C THR A 719 25.55 4.87 66.22
N GLN A 720 24.96 4.92 67.42
CA GLN A 720 25.59 5.57 68.57
C GLN A 720 26.93 4.92 68.92
N LYS A 721 27.00 3.58 68.97
CA LYS A 721 28.24 2.85 69.22
C LYS A 721 29.31 3.18 68.18
N LEU A 722 28.97 3.20 66.90
CA LEU A 722 29.90 3.54 65.83
C LEU A 722 30.41 4.99 65.94
N MET A 723 29.59 5.92 66.44
CA MET A 723 30.02 7.29 66.74
C MET A 723 30.92 7.38 67.98
N GLU A 724 30.68 6.55 68.99
CA GLU A 724 31.46 6.54 70.23
C GLU A 724 32.78 5.76 70.13
N ASP A 725 32.84 4.70 69.32
CA ASP A 725 33.99 3.81 69.15
C ASP A 725 35.31 4.57 68.87
N PRO A 726 35.38 5.55 67.92
CA PRO A 726 36.60 6.34 67.70
C PRO A 726 37.09 7.08 68.94
N ILE A 727 36.18 7.51 69.81
CA ILE A 727 36.49 8.28 71.02
C ILE A 727 36.89 7.33 72.14
N ARG A 728 36.12 6.26 72.37
CA ARG A 728 36.41 5.23 73.39
C ARG A 728 37.73 4.52 73.14
N TYR A 729 38.09 4.28 71.87
CA TYR A 729 39.40 3.73 71.53
C TYR A 729 40.54 4.71 71.81
N ALA A 730 40.31 6.02 71.71
CA ALA A 730 41.30 7.04 72.11
C ALA A 730 41.43 7.11 73.65
N GLU A 731 40.32 7.16 74.39
CA GLU A 731 40.30 7.13 75.86
C GLU A 731 41.01 5.89 76.42
N GLY A 732 40.71 4.72 75.86
CA GLY A 732 41.35 3.47 76.27
C GLY A 732 42.87 3.44 76.06
N MET A 733 43.40 4.22 75.12
CA MET A 733 44.84 4.39 74.95
C MET A 733 45.42 5.41 75.93
N LEU A 734 44.74 6.54 76.15
CA LEU A 734 45.14 7.56 77.13
C LEU A 734 45.18 6.98 78.56
N GLY A 735 44.18 6.18 78.92
CA GLY A 735 44.13 5.49 80.22
C GLY A 735 45.24 4.45 80.43
N ARG A 736 45.89 3.96 79.37
CA ARG A 736 47.07 3.08 79.46
C ARG A 736 48.38 3.84 79.62
N LEU A 737 48.43 5.12 79.21
CA LEU A 737 49.60 5.98 79.39
C LEU A 737 49.78 6.40 80.84
N GLY A 738 48.69 6.63 81.59
CA GLY A 738 48.74 6.95 83.02
C GLY A 738 49.54 5.93 83.86
N PRO A 739 49.25 4.62 83.82
CA PRO A 739 50.03 3.60 84.53
C PRO A 739 51.44 3.39 83.97
N ALA A 740 51.66 3.61 82.67
CA ALA A 740 52.97 3.48 82.05
C ALA A 740 53.93 4.61 82.46
N GLN A 741 53.43 5.82 82.68
CA GLN A 741 54.20 6.93 83.26
C GLN A 741 54.52 6.72 84.73
N VAL A 742 53.62 6.12 85.53
CA VAL A 742 53.93 5.71 86.92
C VAL A 742 55.09 4.71 86.93
N ASN A 743 55.14 3.80 85.96
CA ASN A 743 56.23 2.82 85.84
C ASN A 743 57.53 3.40 85.26
N SER A 744 57.49 4.37 84.33
CA SER A 744 58.69 5.03 83.81
C SER A 744 59.26 6.07 84.77
N GLY A 745 58.39 6.81 85.49
CA GLY A 745 58.77 7.71 86.58
C GLY A 745 59.35 6.93 87.76
N GLY A 746 58.79 5.77 88.09
CA GLY A 746 59.38 4.84 89.07
C GLY A 746 60.75 4.30 88.66
N LYS A 747 60.97 4.08 87.35
CA LYS A 747 62.28 3.67 86.82
C LYS A 747 63.33 4.77 86.92
N ALA A 748 62.96 6.02 86.59
CA ALA A 748 63.84 7.18 86.76
C ALA A 748 64.19 7.44 88.24
N MET A 749 63.25 7.20 89.18
CA MET A 749 63.50 7.25 90.62
C MET A 749 64.36 6.09 91.16
N CYS A 750 64.50 4.99 90.41
CA CYS A 750 65.37 3.87 90.78
C CYS A 750 66.75 3.93 90.11
N ASP A 751 66.91 4.80 89.10
CA ASP A 751 68.18 5.01 88.36
C ASP A 751 68.92 6.29 88.84
N GLU A 752 68.34 7.10 89.74
CA GLU A 752 69.02 8.08 90.63
C GLU A 752 69.27 7.48 92.02
#